data_AF-A0A948RXX0-F1
#
_entry.id   AF-A0A948RXX0-F1
#
_cell.length_a   1.000
_cell.length_b   1.000
_cell.length_c   1.000
_cell.angle_alpha   90.00
_cell.angle_beta   90.00
_cell.angle_gamma   90.00
#
_symmetry.space_group_name_H-M   'P 1'
#
loop_
_entity.id
_entity.type
_entity.pdbx_description
1 polymer ?
#
loop_
_entity_poly.entity_id
_entity_poly.type
_entity_poly.pdbx_seq_one_letter_code
_entity_poly.pdbx_strand_id
1 'polypeptide(L)'
;MYRFKLAVLFLVVLSFASTAQAADPAAYYDLEGNANDSSGNENHGIIHGNLIFTGNMCGQHNAAAEFNGTDSYIQVYDDPALHFQEITLSAYVYLHSLEDPSGFDTFINKIFGDPHEISYQIGVSTSTGKFNFGLNLGNTGYPQGIVESNTIAQLDTWYHVAGTYDGTEIIIYIDGVPENSLPYSQPIPYDDRDLELGVHAGYAHLLDGILDEARIYDQALSETEILDLIITCSPNLLACYSFDGDVTDCSGNENHGTGYGGLVYVADCEGEPTSALEFNGYDSYILVPDDDILHTQAMTLSAVVYLYNLEDTSGFDTFINKLYGSPHEISYELGVSTATNRFTFGLNLGSTGYEQGIVESFTEAKTETWYHVVGTYDGSELRIYVNGMLENSVLYSSPIPYDDGDLELGVHAGYTHLVDGIMDDIRIYDQPLSDQEIVELVPECIPELVACYGMNGDVNDCSIYQNHGEIYGDLIFGDDCGGQVMMAADFNGLDSHIQILDHPILHTQELTLVAAVYLRSLEDASSFDTFINKLFGSPHEISYELGVSTDTGKFTFGLNLGSTGYEQGIVESETVAELNTWYHIVGTYDGFEMRIYVNGWLENAIPYSNPIPYDDGNLEIGVHGGYAHLIDGLMDDVRIYDKALSHHLILNMMSQNPCWIDMIADVSEEENGLVTDSPGLTLWPSPTSGPATISFALNKVSEIELSIYDIVGRKVRDLVNGELPAGSHNVSWDGRAHDGRRLSQGIYFVRMRSDQPIATSKIVLR
;
A
#
# COMPACT_ATOMS: atom_id res chain seq x y z
N MET A 1 -40.37 -24.81 54.00
CA MET A 1 -39.17 -25.64 53.78
C MET A 1 -38.80 -25.48 52.32
N TYR A 2 -37.72 -24.76 52.06
CA TYR A 2 -37.35 -24.13 50.79
C TYR A 2 -37.11 -25.14 49.66
N ARG A 3 -37.63 -24.86 48.45
CA ARG A 3 -37.16 -25.44 47.18
C ARG A 3 -36.34 -24.37 46.46
N PHE A 4 -35.03 -24.58 46.36
CA PHE A 4 -34.11 -23.73 45.60
C PHE A 4 -34.27 -24.01 44.10
N LYS A 5 -34.38 -22.94 43.30
CA LYS A 5 -34.24 -22.97 41.84
C LYS A 5 -32.75 -23.04 41.51
N LEU A 6 -32.38 -24.00 40.66
CA LEU A 6 -31.03 -24.15 40.10
C LEU A 6 -30.88 -23.16 38.94
N ALA A 7 -29.86 -22.30 38.99
CA ALA A 7 -29.46 -21.44 37.88
C ALA A 7 -28.60 -22.26 36.90
N VAL A 8 -28.93 -22.19 35.61
CA VAL A 8 -28.12 -22.75 34.52
C VAL A 8 -27.10 -21.67 34.14
N LEU A 9 -25.81 -21.97 34.34
CA LEU A 9 -24.69 -21.16 33.90
C LEU A 9 -24.30 -21.65 32.49
N PHE A 10 -24.54 -20.85 31.46
CA PHE A 10 -23.97 -21.09 30.13
C PHE A 10 -22.51 -20.65 30.16
N LEU A 11 -21.60 -21.61 30.05
CA LEU A 11 -20.17 -21.37 29.87
C LEU A 11 -19.94 -21.29 28.35
N VAL A 12 -19.84 -20.08 27.80
CA VAL A 12 -19.35 -19.88 26.43
C VAL A 12 -17.84 -20.10 26.48
N VAL A 13 -17.40 -21.24 25.95
CA VAL A 13 -15.99 -21.47 25.65
C VAL A 13 -15.73 -20.73 24.34
N LEU A 14 -15.11 -19.55 24.42
CA LEU A 14 -14.44 -18.97 23.25
C LEU A 14 -13.28 -19.89 22.90
N SER A 15 -13.42 -20.67 21.83
CA SER A 15 -12.27 -21.24 21.14
C SER A 15 -11.60 -20.11 20.38
N PHE A 16 -10.47 -19.63 20.88
CA PHE A 16 -9.52 -18.96 20.01
C PHE A 16 -9.10 -19.97 18.95
N ALA A 17 -9.39 -19.71 17.68
CA ALA A 17 -8.62 -20.33 16.61
C ALA A 17 -7.23 -19.71 16.73
N SER A 18 -6.28 -20.45 17.32
CA SER A 18 -4.87 -20.16 17.04
C SER A 18 -4.68 -20.45 15.56
N THR A 19 -4.07 -19.53 14.82
CA THR A 19 -3.36 -19.91 13.60
C THR A 19 -2.44 -21.07 13.98
N ALA A 20 -2.72 -22.26 13.46
CA ALA A 20 -1.86 -23.40 13.68
C ALA A 20 -0.59 -23.09 12.91
N GLN A 21 0.45 -22.63 13.60
CA GLN A 21 1.78 -22.59 13.02
C GLN A 21 2.12 -24.02 12.58
N ALA A 22 2.54 -24.19 11.33
CA ALA A 22 3.01 -25.48 10.82
C ALA A 22 4.00 -26.08 11.84
N ALA A 23 3.84 -27.37 12.11
CA ALA A 23 4.66 -28.02 13.13
C ALA A 23 6.16 -27.89 12.82
N ASP A 24 7.02 -27.89 13.85
CA ASP A 24 8.46 -27.79 13.63
C ASP A 24 9.00 -29.04 12.91
N PRO A 25 9.84 -28.90 11.86
CA PRO A 25 10.40 -30.04 11.16
C PRO A 25 11.42 -30.80 12.02
N ALA A 26 11.56 -32.11 11.79
CA ALA A 26 12.62 -32.93 12.36
C ALA A 26 13.99 -32.61 11.76
N ALA A 27 14.02 -32.20 10.49
CA ALA A 27 15.18 -31.63 9.82
C ALA A 27 14.74 -30.65 8.74
N TYR A 28 15.47 -29.54 8.59
CA TYR A 28 15.19 -28.50 7.61
C TYR A 28 16.49 -27.97 7.01
N TYR A 29 16.60 -28.01 5.68
CA TYR A 29 17.74 -27.45 4.95
C TYR A 29 17.21 -26.32 4.06
N ASP A 30 17.45 -25.08 4.51
CA ASP A 30 17.20 -23.86 3.73
C ASP A 30 18.18 -23.70 2.56
N LEU A 31 19.32 -24.39 2.60
CA LEU A 31 20.34 -24.39 1.56
C LEU A 31 20.89 -22.99 1.22
N GLU A 32 20.85 -22.08 2.19
CA GLU A 32 21.39 -20.72 2.07
C GLU A 32 22.93 -20.70 2.22
N GLY A 33 23.63 -21.08 1.16
CA GLY A 33 25.10 -21.09 1.11
C GLY A 33 25.74 -22.19 1.96
N ASN A 34 24.96 -23.08 2.58
CA ASN A 34 25.43 -24.17 3.43
C ASN A 34 24.43 -25.34 3.48
N ALA A 35 24.79 -26.44 4.13
CA ALA A 35 23.93 -27.63 4.29
C ALA A 35 23.59 -27.92 5.77
N ASN A 36 23.55 -26.89 6.61
CA ASN A 36 23.22 -27.06 8.02
C ASN A 36 21.71 -27.27 8.20
N ASP A 37 21.35 -28.13 9.14
CA ASP A 37 19.98 -28.24 9.63
C ASP A 37 19.54 -26.99 10.42
N SER A 38 18.56 -26.28 9.86
CA SER A 38 17.92 -25.07 10.38
C SER A 38 16.70 -25.36 11.28
N SER A 39 16.33 -26.63 11.48
CA SER A 39 15.26 -27.02 12.41
C SER A 39 15.66 -26.87 13.89
N GLY A 40 16.96 -26.76 14.17
CA GLY A 40 17.51 -26.73 15.52
C GLY A 40 17.81 -28.12 16.12
N ASN A 41 17.64 -29.20 15.35
CA ASN A 41 17.92 -30.58 15.79
C ASN A 41 19.34 -31.08 15.49
N GLU A 42 20.21 -30.22 14.94
CA GLU A 42 21.63 -30.49 14.66
C GLU A 42 21.88 -31.63 13.64
N ASN A 43 20.89 -31.98 12.81
CA ASN A 43 21.02 -32.98 11.73
C ASN A 43 21.77 -32.41 10.51
N HIS A 44 22.93 -31.78 10.73
CA HIS A 44 23.66 -31.06 9.69
C HIS A 44 24.16 -31.99 8.57
N GLY A 45 23.99 -31.54 7.33
CA GLY A 45 24.44 -32.22 6.13
C GLY A 45 25.93 -31.99 5.83
N ILE A 46 26.52 -32.96 5.14
CA ILE A 46 27.87 -32.96 4.61
C ILE A 46 27.79 -32.93 3.10
N ILE A 47 28.32 -31.87 2.50
CA ILE A 47 28.36 -31.68 1.05
C ILE A 47 29.46 -32.55 0.44
N HIS A 48 29.12 -33.28 -0.62
CA HIS A 48 30.03 -34.06 -1.45
C HIS A 48 29.96 -33.61 -2.91
N GLY A 49 31.03 -33.87 -3.67
CA GLY A 49 31.14 -33.49 -5.09
C GLY A 49 31.27 -31.98 -5.32
N ASN A 50 30.99 -31.55 -6.54
CA ASN A 50 31.02 -30.13 -6.93
C ASN A 50 29.62 -29.51 -6.87
N LEU A 51 29.00 -29.54 -5.68
CA LEU A 51 27.77 -28.80 -5.39
C LEU A 51 28.08 -27.31 -5.29
N ILE A 52 27.24 -26.47 -5.89
CA ILE A 52 27.34 -25.00 -5.81
C ILE A 52 26.04 -24.43 -5.25
N PHE A 53 26.12 -23.25 -4.64
CA PHE A 53 24.94 -22.50 -4.22
C PHE A 53 24.59 -21.48 -5.30
N THR A 54 23.30 -21.35 -5.60
CA THR A 54 22.76 -20.60 -6.74
C THR A 54 21.50 -19.82 -6.32
N GLY A 55 20.82 -19.21 -7.29
CA GLY A 55 19.55 -18.53 -7.08
C GLY A 55 18.42 -19.50 -6.69
N ASN A 56 17.57 -19.13 -5.73
CA ASN A 56 16.36 -19.90 -5.43
C ASN A 56 15.19 -19.60 -6.39
N MET A 57 14.03 -20.21 -6.12
CA MET A 57 12.76 -19.97 -6.82
C MET A 57 12.34 -18.49 -6.85
N CYS A 58 12.84 -17.67 -5.94
CA CYS A 58 12.54 -16.24 -5.82
C CYS A 58 13.66 -15.34 -6.37
N GLY A 59 14.67 -15.90 -7.03
CA GLY A 59 15.78 -15.15 -7.60
C GLY A 59 16.83 -14.66 -6.59
N GLN A 60 16.70 -15.03 -5.31
CA GLN A 60 17.67 -14.65 -4.28
C GLN A 60 18.98 -15.41 -4.45
N HIS A 61 20.10 -14.70 -4.44
CA HIS A 61 21.41 -15.27 -4.74
C HIS A 61 21.97 -16.12 -3.59
N ASN A 62 22.57 -17.27 -3.90
CA ASN A 62 23.08 -18.27 -2.93
C ASN A 62 22.01 -18.83 -1.96
N ALA A 63 20.75 -18.83 -2.37
CA ALA A 63 19.64 -19.26 -1.55
C ALA A 63 19.12 -20.67 -1.90
N ALA A 64 19.80 -21.42 -2.78
CA ALA A 64 19.48 -22.81 -3.10
C ALA A 64 20.74 -23.60 -3.50
N ALA A 65 20.66 -24.94 -3.51
CA ALA A 65 21.78 -25.80 -3.89
C ALA A 65 21.59 -26.43 -5.28
N GLU A 66 22.58 -26.24 -6.17
CA GLU A 66 22.62 -26.83 -7.51
C GLU A 66 23.45 -28.12 -7.51
N PHE A 67 22.79 -29.19 -7.93
CA PHE A 67 23.34 -30.53 -8.11
C PHE A 67 23.62 -30.74 -9.60
N ASN A 68 24.83 -31.19 -9.89
CA ASN A 68 25.43 -31.25 -11.22
C ASN A 68 25.20 -32.56 -12.00
N GLY A 69 24.36 -33.47 -11.49
CA GLY A 69 24.08 -34.77 -12.12
C GLY A 69 25.23 -35.78 -12.17
N THR A 70 26.42 -35.45 -11.64
CA THR A 70 27.64 -36.26 -11.87
C THR A 70 28.36 -36.72 -10.61
N ASP A 71 28.50 -35.88 -9.59
CA ASP A 71 29.15 -36.25 -8.34
C ASP A 71 28.63 -35.56 -7.06
N SER A 72 27.69 -34.62 -7.20
CA SER A 72 27.21 -33.78 -6.10
C SER A 72 26.03 -34.41 -5.35
N TYR A 73 26.10 -34.39 -4.02
CA TYR A 73 25.02 -34.81 -3.11
C TYR A 73 25.27 -34.30 -1.69
N ILE A 74 24.25 -34.37 -0.83
CA ILE A 74 24.37 -34.05 0.60
C ILE A 74 24.07 -35.31 1.43
N GLN A 75 24.95 -35.61 2.38
CA GLN A 75 24.82 -36.74 3.30
C GLN A 75 24.54 -36.25 4.72
N VAL A 76 23.54 -36.81 5.38
CA VAL A 76 23.18 -36.50 6.76
C VAL A 76 23.26 -37.79 7.57
N TYR A 77 24.11 -37.82 8.59
CA TYR A 77 24.28 -39.02 9.40
C TYR A 77 22.98 -39.46 10.05
N ASP A 78 22.81 -40.77 10.23
CA ASP A 78 21.66 -41.29 10.96
C ASP A 78 21.50 -40.65 12.35
N ASP A 79 20.27 -40.25 12.64
CA ASP A 79 19.82 -39.79 13.96
C ASP A 79 18.48 -40.46 14.29
N PRO A 80 18.25 -40.92 15.54
CA PRO A 80 16.95 -41.41 15.97
C PRO A 80 15.77 -40.46 15.77
N ALA A 81 16.01 -39.13 15.71
CA ALA A 81 14.98 -38.15 15.35
C ALA A 81 14.51 -38.27 13.89
N LEU A 82 15.20 -39.05 13.06
CA LEU A 82 14.81 -39.35 11.67
C LEU A 82 14.09 -40.71 11.53
N HIS A 83 13.67 -41.33 12.65
CA HIS A 83 13.02 -42.64 12.68
C HIS A 83 11.51 -42.50 12.93
N PHE A 84 10.74 -42.52 11.86
CA PHE A 84 9.34 -42.11 11.89
C PHE A 84 8.35 -43.28 11.79
N GLN A 85 7.08 -43.00 12.09
CA GLN A 85 5.94 -43.91 11.83
C GLN A 85 4.86 -43.24 10.97
N GLU A 86 4.83 -41.91 10.99
CA GLU A 86 4.09 -41.00 10.10
C GLU A 86 5.13 -40.00 9.57
N ILE A 87 4.96 -39.46 8.37
CA ILE A 87 6.00 -38.59 7.80
C ILE A 87 5.41 -37.58 6.82
N THR A 88 6.05 -36.41 6.73
CA THR A 88 5.93 -35.50 5.58
C THR A 88 7.32 -35.19 5.05
N LEU A 89 7.50 -35.30 3.73
CA LEU A 89 8.66 -34.76 3.02
C LEU A 89 8.19 -33.60 2.14
N SER A 90 8.95 -32.51 2.10
CA SER A 90 8.69 -31.38 1.21
C SER A 90 9.98 -30.77 0.67
N ALA A 91 9.97 -30.30 -0.58
CA ALA A 91 11.05 -29.53 -1.15
C ALA A 91 10.59 -28.71 -2.37
N TYR A 92 11.31 -27.64 -2.66
CA TYR A 92 11.29 -26.97 -3.95
C TYR A 92 12.35 -27.55 -4.87
N VAL A 93 11.97 -27.82 -6.13
CA VAL A 93 12.87 -28.46 -7.11
C VAL A 93 12.81 -27.81 -8.48
N TYR A 94 13.97 -27.72 -9.13
CA TYR A 94 14.16 -27.29 -10.51
C TYR A 94 15.00 -28.33 -11.24
N LEU A 95 14.51 -28.91 -12.33
CA LEU A 95 15.20 -30.01 -13.01
C LEU A 95 15.86 -29.53 -14.30
N HIS A 96 17.17 -29.70 -14.44
CA HIS A 96 17.90 -29.41 -15.69
C HIS A 96 17.83 -30.57 -16.67
N SER A 97 17.90 -31.80 -16.15
CA SER A 97 17.77 -33.00 -16.97
C SER A 97 17.19 -34.17 -16.17
N LEU A 98 16.81 -35.22 -16.92
CA LEU A 98 16.40 -36.52 -16.38
C LEU A 98 17.20 -37.57 -17.14
N GLU A 99 18.37 -37.92 -16.61
CA GLU A 99 19.23 -38.92 -17.22
C GLU A 99 18.91 -40.33 -16.67
N ASP A 100 18.99 -41.34 -17.55
CA ASP A 100 18.60 -42.74 -17.31
C ASP A 100 17.08 -43.03 -17.29
N PRO A 101 16.50 -43.65 -18.34
CA PRO A 101 15.05 -43.91 -18.44
C PRO A 101 14.52 -45.03 -17.53
N SER A 102 15.29 -45.52 -16.54
CA SER A 102 14.93 -46.71 -15.75
C SER A 102 15.04 -46.59 -14.23
N GLY A 103 15.00 -45.37 -13.66
CA GLY A 103 15.17 -45.15 -12.22
C GLY A 103 14.34 -44.01 -11.61
N PHE A 104 14.85 -43.50 -10.51
CA PHE A 104 14.34 -42.33 -9.80
C PHE A 104 15.50 -41.37 -9.53
N ASP A 105 15.29 -40.09 -9.81
CA ASP A 105 16.13 -39.03 -9.27
C ASP A 105 15.45 -38.56 -8.00
N THR A 106 16.08 -38.80 -6.84
CA THR A 106 15.50 -38.48 -5.53
C THR A 106 16.02 -37.17 -5.00
N PHE A 107 15.10 -36.37 -4.47
CA PHE A 107 15.40 -35.09 -3.85
C PHE A 107 15.82 -35.31 -2.41
N ILE A 108 15.04 -36.12 -1.68
CA ILE A 108 15.30 -36.55 -0.30
C ILE A 108 15.04 -38.06 -0.24
N ASN A 109 15.95 -38.84 0.32
CA ASN A 109 15.70 -40.24 0.66
C ASN A 109 16.40 -40.66 1.95
N LYS A 110 15.91 -41.75 2.56
CA LYS A 110 16.62 -42.47 3.62
C LYS A 110 16.76 -43.94 3.23
N ILE A 111 17.98 -44.44 3.31
CA ILE A 111 18.32 -45.82 2.97
C ILE A 111 18.08 -46.72 4.20
N PHE A 112 17.75 -47.97 3.96
CA PHE A 112 17.62 -49.02 4.97
C PHE A 112 18.24 -50.32 4.44
N GLY A 113 18.87 -51.15 5.28
CA GLY A 113 19.23 -52.53 4.90
C GLY A 113 20.42 -52.63 3.94
N ASP A 114 20.19 -52.51 2.62
CA ASP A 114 21.19 -52.44 1.54
C ASP A 114 21.13 -51.10 0.77
N PRO A 115 22.18 -50.67 0.03
CA PRO A 115 22.18 -49.35 -0.65
C PRO A 115 21.06 -49.10 -1.68
N HIS A 116 20.27 -50.11 -2.05
CA HIS A 116 19.14 -50.01 -2.99
C HIS A 116 17.79 -50.18 -2.29
N GLU A 117 17.77 -50.34 -0.97
CA GLU A 117 16.57 -50.45 -0.15
C GLU A 117 16.27 -49.10 0.49
N ILE A 118 15.09 -48.55 0.23
CA ILE A 118 14.71 -47.20 0.64
C ILE A 118 13.60 -47.29 1.68
N SER A 119 13.82 -46.63 2.81
CA SER A 119 12.82 -46.46 3.86
C SER A 119 11.73 -45.50 3.39
N TYR A 120 12.12 -44.29 3.03
CA TYR A 120 11.26 -43.26 2.46
C TYR A 120 12.00 -42.42 1.42
N GLN A 121 11.29 -41.90 0.41
CA GLN A 121 11.82 -40.95 -0.56
C GLN A 121 10.75 -40.02 -1.12
N ILE A 122 11.20 -38.87 -1.62
CA ILE A 122 10.48 -38.03 -2.57
C ILE A 122 11.41 -37.71 -3.75
N GLY A 123 10.87 -37.71 -4.97
CA GLY A 123 11.67 -37.56 -6.18
C GLY A 123 10.85 -37.52 -7.45
N VAL A 124 11.50 -37.81 -8.58
CA VAL A 124 10.89 -37.92 -9.91
C VAL A 124 11.24 -39.27 -10.54
N SER A 125 10.25 -39.92 -11.17
CA SER A 125 10.53 -41.10 -11.98
C SER A 125 11.06 -40.66 -13.34
N THR A 126 12.26 -41.11 -13.68
CA THR A 126 12.90 -40.76 -14.95
C THR A 126 12.25 -41.46 -16.16
N SER A 127 11.43 -42.49 -15.91
CA SER A 127 10.72 -43.23 -16.95
C SER A 127 9.38 -42.60 -17.35
N THR A 128 8.69 -41.96 -16.40
CA THR A 128 7.38 -41.32 -16.60
C THR A 128 7.47 -39.79 -16.60
N GLY A 129 8.54 -39.23 -16.05
CA GLY A 129 8.70 -37.81 -15.76
C GLY A 129 7.83 -37.32 -14.60
N LYS A 130 7.13 -38.21 -13.89
CA LYS A 130 6.20 -37.84 -12.82
C LYS A 130 6.90 -37.79 -11.47
N PHE A 131 6.50 -36.84 -10.64
CA PHE A 131 6.92 -36.80 -9.24
C PHE A 131 6.37 -38.01 -8.49
N ASN A 132 7.11 -38.50 -7.51
CA ASN A 132 6.74 -39.65 -6.71
C ASN A 132 7.09 -39.45 -5.25
N PHE A 133 6.26 -40.04 -4.39
CA PHE A 133 6.51 -40.20 -2.97
C PHE A 133 6.38 -41.69 -2.64
N GLY A 134 7.39 -42.24 -1.97
CA GLY A 134 7.55 -43.68 -1.84
C GLY A 134 8.06 -44.12 -0.47
N LEU A 135 7.50 -45.23 0.02
CA LEU A 135 7.86 -45.91 1.26
C LEU A 135 8.21 -47.37 0.96
N ASN A 136 9.20 -47.89 1.69
CA ASN A 136 9.58 -49.30 1.72
C ASN A 136 9.99 -49.88 0.36
N LEU A 137 10.70 -49.10 -0.47
CA LEU A 137 11.08 -49.49 -1.83
C LEU A 137 12.29 -50.44 -1.85
N GLY A 138 12.33 -51.33 -2.84
CA GLY A 138 13.32 -52.40 -2.91
C GLY A 138 12.85 -53.67 -2.20
N ASN A 139 13.77 -54.44 -1.61
CA ASN A 139 13.51 -55.75 -0.99
C ASN A 139 13.44 -55.69 0.55
N THR A 140 12.82 -54.64 1.09
CA THR A 140 12.70 -54.35 2.54
C THR A 140 11.95 -55.40 3.36
N GLY A 141 11.25 -56.33 2.69
CA GLY A 141 10.37 -57.31 3.32
C GLY A 141 8.95 -56.81 3.60
N TYR A 142 8.66 -55.53 3.31
CA TYR A 142 7.33 -54.95 3.35
C TYR A 142 6.79 -54.72 1.91
N PRO A 143 5.46 -54.68 1.72
CA PRO A 143 4.88 -54.21 0.45
C PRO A 143 5.37 -52.79 0.13
N GLN A 144 5.78 -52.53 -1.12
CA GLN A 144 6.16 -51.17 -1.54
C GLN A 144 4.93 -50.27 -1.60
N GLY A 145 5.03 -49.05 -1.05
CA GLY A 145 4.01 -48.02 -1.18
C GLY A 145 4.57 -46.87 -2.01
N ILE A 146 4.11 -46.70 -3.25
CA ILE A 146 4.55 -45.62 -4.11
C ILE A 146 3.34 -44.98 -4.79
N VAL A 147 3.28 -43.65 -4.74
CA VAL A 147 2.29 -42.86 -5.46
C VAL A 147 3.03 -41.95 -6.44
N GLU A 148 2.54 -41.88 -7.68
CA GLU A 148 3.01 -40.91 -8.67
C GLU A 148 1.97 -39.80 -8.83
N SER A 149 2.45 -38.58 -9.08
CA SER A 149 1.66 -37.41 -9.44
C SER A 149 0.92 -37.61 -10.77
N ASN A 150 -0.09 -36.77 -11.02
CA ASN A 150 -0.66 -36.59 -12.35
C ASN A 150 0.24 -35.70 -13.21
N THR A 151 0.90 -34.71 -12.59
CA THR A 151 1.85 -33.79 -13.21
C THR A 151 3.10 -34.51 -13.70
N ILE A 152 3.49 -34.20 -14.94
CA ILE A 152 4.76 -34.61 -15.56
C ILE A 152 5.67 -33.38 -15.47
N ALA A 153 6.82 -33.53 -14.82
CA ALA A 153 7.78 -32.46 -14.62
C ALA A 153 8.26 -31.89 -15.97
N GLN A 154 8.23 -30.57 -16.07
CA GLN A 154 8.90 -29.84 -17.14
C GLN A 154 10.31 -29.49 -16.68
N LEU A 155 11.28 -29.63 -17.59
CA LEU A 155 12.62 -29.15 -17.32
C LEU A 155 12.60 -27.63 -17.21
N ASP A 156 13.57 -27.10 -16.47
CA ASP A 156 13.78 -25.68 -16.30
C ASP A 156 12.58 -24.94 -15.67
N THR A 157 11.83 -25.63 -14.81
CA THR A 157 10.63 -25.12 -14.11
C THR A 157 10.69 -25.50 -12.63
N TRP A 158 10.38 -24.55 -11.75
CA TRP A 158 10.26 -24.78 -10.31
C TRP A 158 8.94 -25.48 -9.96
N TYR A 159 9.01 -26.42 -9.03
CA TYR A 159 7.85 -27.08 -8.42
C TYR A 159 8.03 -27.19 -6.91
N HIS A 160 6.96 -26.98 -6.15
CA HIS A 160 6.88 -27.48 -4.78
C HIS A 160 6.35 -28.91 -4.79
N VAL A 161 7.09 -29.85 -4.23
CA VAL A 161 6.72 -31.27 -4.21
C VAL A 161 6.69 -31.74 -2.76
N ALA A 162 5.52 -32.21 -2.32
CA ALA A 162 5.33 -32.73 -0.97
C ALA A 162 4.66 -34.10 -0.96
N GLY A 163 4.94 -34.90 0.06
CA GLY A 163 4.31 -36.22 0.26
C GLY A 163 4.06 -36.49 1.73
N THR A 164 2.85 -36.95 2.07
CA THR A 164 2.43 -37.23 3.45
C THR A 164 2.06 -38.70 3.63
N TYR A 165 2.30 -39.24 4.83
CA TYR A 165 1.87 -40.57 5.24
C TYR A 165 1.42 -40.59 6.70
N ASP A 166 0.15 -40.90 6.94
CA ASP A 166 -0.50 -40.86 8.27
C ASP A 166 -0.60 -42.25 8.95
N GLY A 167 0.14 -43.24 8.45
CA GLY A 167 0.01 -44.63 8.90
C GLY A 167 -1.08 -45.43 8.18
N THR A 168 -1.93 -44.78 7.39
CA THR A 168 -3.08 -45.41 6.69
C THR A 168 -3.20 -45.06 5.21
N GLU A 169 -2.68 -43.90 4.78
CA GLU A 169 -2.73 -43.42 3.42
C GLU A 169 -1.48 -42.60 3.08
N ILE A 170 -0.97 -42.78 1.85
CA ILE A 170 0.09 -41.96 1.26
C ILE A 170 -0.56 -40.96 0.30
N ILE A 171 -0.20 -39.68 0.36
CA ILE A 171 -0.69 -38.62 -0.55
C ILE A 171 0.51 -37.88 -1.14
N ILE A 172 0.42 -37.47 -2.41
CA ILE A 172 1.38 -36.58 -3.07
C ILE A 172 0.72 -35.27 -3.50
N TYR A 173 1.44 -34.17 -3.27
CA TYR A 173 1.04 -32.80 -3.55
C TYR A 173 2.03 -32.16 -4.50
N ILE A 174 1.51 -31.40 -5.47
CA ILE A 174 2.30 -30.55 -6.37
C ILE A 174 1.75 -29.13 -6.23
N ASP A 175 2.63 -28.18 -5.94
CA ASP A 175 2.29 -26.77 -5.73
C ASP A 175 1.16 -26.58 -4.71
N GLY A 176 1.19 -27.41 -3.65
CA GLY A 176 0.25 -27.37 -2.54
C GLY A 176 -1.06 -28.11 -2.79
N VAL A 177 -1.29 -28.61 -4.01
CA VAL A 177 -2.52 -29.29 -4.40
C VAL A 177 -2.36 -30.81 -4.34
N PRO A 178 -3.24 -31.56 -3.63
CA PRO A 178 -3.21 -33.02 -3.63
C PRO A 178 -3.55 -33.56 -5.01
N GLU A 179 -2.68 -34.38 -5.59
CA GLU A 179 -2.90 -34.93 -6.93
C GLU A 179 -3.33 -36.40 -6.91
N ASN A 180 -2.79 -37.20 -6.00
CA ASN A 180 -3.03 -38.64 -5.98
C ASN A 180 -2.78 -39.24 -4.59
N SER A 181 -3.43 -40.38 -4.30
CA SER A 181 -3.28 -41.09 -3.02
C SER A 181 -3.26 -42.61 -3.17
N LEU A 182 -2.71 -43.28 -2.15
CA LEU A 182 -2.62 -44.73 -2.05
C LEU A 182 -2.92 -45.20 -0.61
N PRO A 183 -4.00 -45.98 -0.38
CA PRO A 183 -4.21 -46.65 0.90
C PRO A 183 -3.05 -47.59 1.24
N TYR A 184 -2.37 -47.34 2.36
CA TYR A 184 -1.14 -48.03 2.73
C TYR A 184 -0.98 -48.08 4.25
N SER A 185 -0.67 -49.24 4.82
CA SER A 185 -0.68 -49.43 6.29
C SER A 185 0.47 -50.32 6.75
N GLN A 186 1.70 -49.93 6.40
CA GLN A 186 2.91 -50.66 6.80
C GLN A 186 3.83 -49.72 7.58
N PRO A 187 4.58 -50.23 8.57
CA PRO A 187 5.55 -49.42 9.28
C PRO A 187 6.69 -48.97 8.35
N ILE A 188 7.27 -47.81 8.67
CA ILE A 188 8.50 -47.33 8.03
C ILE A 188 9.70 -48.00 8.74
N PRO A 189 10.51 -48.82 8.05
CA PRO A 189 11.69 -49.48 8.61
C PRO A 189 12.84 -48.47 8.72
N TYR A 190 13.70 -48.67 9.71
CA TYR A 190 14.85 -47.81 9.95
C TYR A 190 16.03 -48.64 10.47
N ASP A 191 17.24 -48.19 10.19
CA ASP A 191 18.51 -48.69 10.72
C ASP A 191 19.52 -47.53 10.84
N ASP A 192 20.80 -47.83 11.03
CA ASP A 192 21.87 -46.85 11.27
C ASP A 192 22.44 -46.22 9.98
N ARG A 193 21.64 -46.18 8.90
CA ARG A 193 22.03 -45.60 7.62
C ARG A 193 21.54 -44.16 7.46
N ASP A 194 22.32 -43.43 6.69
CA ASP A 194 22.21 -42.01 6.51
C ASP A 194 20.99 -41.59 5.68
N LEU A 195 20.55 -40.35 5.90
CA LEU A 195 19.65 -39.62 5.02
C LEU A 195 20.50 -38.98 3.90
N GLU A 196 20.00 -38.99 2.68
CA GLU A 196 20.69 -38.44 1.51
C GLU A 196 19.79 -37.50 0.72
N LEU A 197 20.36 -36.39 0.25
CA LEU A 197 19.70 -35.45 -0.66
C LEU A 197 20.42 -35.45 -2.02
N GLY A 198 19.64 -35.46 -3.10
CA GLY A 198 20.12 -35.40 -4.47
C GLY A 198 20.79 -36.66 -5.01
N VAL A 199 20.67 -37.81 -4.34
CA VAL A 199 21.27 -39.08 -4.77
C VAL A 199 20.39 -40.28 -4.46
N HIS A 200 20.37 -41.29 -5.34
CA HIS A 200 19.62 -42.53 -5.18
C HIS A 200 20.46 -43.79 -5.50
N ALA A 201 20.04 -44.93 -4.92
CA ALA A 201 20.53 -46.29 -5.20
C ALA A 201 22.06 -46.46 -5.14
N GLY A 202 22.68 -46.00 -4.06
CA GLY A 202 24.13 -46.16 -3.85
C GLY A 202 24.98 -45.42 -4.88
N TYR A 203 24.62 -44.17 -5.18
CA TYR A 203 25.29 -43.25 -6.12
C TYR A 203 25.11 -43.61 -7.60
N ALA A 204 24.05 -44.36 -7.95
CA ALA A 204 23.77 -44.73 -9.33
C ALA A 204 22.93 -43.67 -10.08
N HIS A 205 22.14 -42.88 -9.35
CA HIS A 205 21.34 -41.78 -9.90
C HIS A 205 21.60 -40.52 -9.07
N LEU A 206 21.93 -39.43 -9.73
CA LEU A 206 22.29 -38.15 -9.12
C LEU A 206 21.41 -37.07 -9.73
N LEU A 207 20.92 -36.16 -8.89
CA LEU A 207 20.10 -35.05 -9.32
C LEU A 207 20.91 -34.10 -10.22
N ASP A 208 20.38 -33.79 -11.39
CA ASP A 208 20.82 -32.67 -12.22
C ASP A 208 19.76 -31.56 -12.16
N GLY A 209 19.94 -30.63 -11.24
CA GLY A 209 18.91 -29.67 -10.87
C GLY A 209 19.21 -28.92 -9.59
N ILE A 210 18.28 -28.04 -9.20
CA ILE A 210 18.36 -27.20 -8.01
C ILE A 210 17.37 -27.74 -6.98
N LEU A 211 17.82 -27.87 -5.73
CA LEU A 211 17.00 -28.18 -4.57
C LEU A 211 16.99 -26.97 -3.66
N ASP A 212 15.82 -26.68 -3.11
CA ASP A 212 15.65 -25.66 -2.10
C ASP A 212 14.63 -26.11 -1.04
N GLU A 213 14.72 -25.51 0.15
CA GLU A 213 13.64 -25.52 1.13
C GLU A 213 13.21 -26.94 1.55
N ALA A 214 14.20 -27.84 1.69
CA ALA A 214 14.01 -29.26 1.93
C ALA A 214 13.67 -29.55 3.41
N ARG A 215 12.46 -30.05 3.65
CA ARG A 215 11.89 -30.26 5.00
C ARG A 215 11.44 -31.70 5.21
N ILE A 216 11.70 -32.20 6.42
CA ILE A 216 11.30 -33.53 6.89
C ILE A 216 10.56 -33.38 8.21
N TYR A 217 9.32 -33.88 8.27
CA TYR A 217 8.48 -33.86 9.47
C TYR A 217 8.19 -35.29 9.95
N ASP A 218 8.09 -35.45 11.26
CA ASP A 218 7.77 -36.72 11.94
C ASP A 218 6.27 -37.02 12.02
N GLN A 219 5.45 -36.26 11.28
CA GLN A 219 4.00 -36.38 11.21
C GLN A 219 3.49 -36.15 9.80
N ALA A 220 2.28 -36.61 9.51
CA ALA A 220 1.55 -36.24 8.30
C ALA A 220 0.93 -34.85 8.49
N LEU A 221 1.42 -33.86 7.74
CA LEU A 221 0.83 -32.53 7.71
C LEU A 221 -0.53 -32.54 7.02
N SER A 222 -1.44 -31.69 7.47
CA SER A 222 -2.74 -31.46 6.83
C SER A 222 -2.60 -30.68 5.52
N GLU A 223 -3.63 -30.70 4.66
CA GLU A 223 -3.61 -29.93 3.40
C GLU A 223 -3.38 -28.43 3.62
N THR A 224 -3.92 -27.86 4.70
CA THR A 224 -3.68 -26.45 5.06
C THR A 224 -2.23 -26.22 5.46
N GLU A 225 -1.65 -27.09 6.28
CA GLU A 225 -0.23 -26.97 6.66
C GLU A 225 0.70 -27.16 5.45
N ILE A 226 0.32 -27.99 4.46
CA ILE A 226 1.05 -28.12 3.19
C ILE A 226 0.96 -26.83 2.37
N LEU A 227 -0.20 -26.17 2.34
CA LEU A 227 -0.37 -24.86 1.69
C LEU A 227 0.47 -23.78 2.37
N ASP A 228 0.62 -23.84 3.70
CA ASP A 228 1.49 -22.91 4.46
C ASP A 228 2.98 -23.10 4.14
N LEU A 229 3.39 -24.23 3.52
CA LEU A 229 4.75 -24.43 3.02
C LEU A 229 4.98 -23.79 1.64
N ILE A 230 3.92 -23.32 0.97
CA ILE A 230 4.05 -22.64 -0.32
C ILE A 230 4.64 -21.25 -0.10
N ILE A 231 5.88 -21.09 -0.54
CA ILE A 231 6.59 -19.83 -0.61
C ILE A 231 5.99 -19.00 -1.74
N THR A 232 5.39 -17.88 -1.36
CA THR A 232 5.13 -16.78 -2.27
C THR A 232 6.42 -15.98 -2.36
N CYS A 233 7.05 -15.98 -3.53
CA CYS A 233 8.21 -15.14 -3.75
C CYS A 233 7.80 -13.68 -3.67
N SER A 234 8.33 -12.96 -2.69
CA SER A 234 8.31 -11.51 -2.74
C SER A 234 9.08 -11.09 -4.00
N PRO A 235 8.51 -10.21 -4.84
CA PRO A 235 9.18 -9.65 -6.01
C PRO A 235 10.58 -9.18 -5.62
N ASN A 236 11.60 -9.56 -6.40
CA ASN A 236 12.96 -9.30 -6.00
C ASN A 236 13.24 -7.80 -6.13
N LEU A 237 13.52 -7.15 -5.01
CA LEU A 237 13.84 -5.74 -4.97
C LEU A 237 15.27 -5.55 -5.48
N LEU A 238 15.42 -5.01 -6.69
CA LEU A 238 16.71 -4.81 -7.35
C LEU A 238 17.45 -3.59 -6.79
N ALA A 239 16.70 -2.53 -6.49
CA ALA A 239 17.22 -1.33 -5.86
C ALA A 239 16.13 -0.61 -5.08
N CYS A 240 16.49 0.00 -3.95
CA CYS A 240 15.61 0.95 -3.28
C CYS A 240 16.35 2.15 -2.69
N TYR A 241 15.68 3.30 -2.65
CA TYR A 241 16.23 4.54 -2.09
C TYR A 241 15.14 5.23 -1.25
N SER A 242 15.22 5.07 0.08
CA SER A 242 14.31 5.70 1.04
C SER A 242 14.68 7.15 1.38
N PHE A 243 15.86 7.60 0.95
CA PHE A 243 16.38 8.94 1.22
C PHE A 243 16.40 9.36 2.71
N ASP A 244 16.57 8.40 3.62
CA ASP A 244 16.75 8.59 5.07
C ASP A 244 18.13 9.16 5.44
N GLY A 245 18.45 10.34 4.90
CA GLY A 245 19.71 11.05 5.15
C GLY A 245 20.89 10.59 4.30
N ASP A 246 20.70 9.61 3.42
CA ASP A 246 21.67 9.21 2.39
C ASP A 246 21.01 8.80 1.05
N VAL A 247 21.81 8.38 0.08
CA VAL A 247 21.38 7.88 -1.24
C VAL A 247 21.85 6.44 -1.45
N THR A 248 21.92 5.67 -0.36
CA THR A 248 22.36 4.27 -0.41
C THR A 248 21.21 3.36 -0.79
N ASP A 249 21.52 2.39 -1.66
CA ASP A 249 20.61 1.30 -1.96
C ASP A 249 20.27 0.47 -0.71
N CYS A 250 18.99 0.47 -0.33
CA CYS A 250 18.46 -0.28 0.81
C CYS A 250 18.06 -1.73 0.49
N SER A 251 18.17 -2.16 -0.78
CA SER A 251 17.76 -3.51 -1.21
C SER A 251 18.74 -4.60 -0.77
N GLY A 252 19.97 -4.22 -0.45
CA GLY A 252 21.06 -5.13 -0.14
C GLY A 252 21.94 -5.49 -1.35
N ASN A 253 21.61 -4.99 -2.56
CA ASN A 253 22.35 -5.28 -3.80
C ASN A 253 23.52 -4.32 -4.09
N GLU A 254 23.84 -3.42 -3.15
CA GLU A 254 24.95 -2.45 -3.25
C GLU A 254 24.87 -1.48 -4.45
N ASN A 255 23.70 -1.28 -5.05
CA ASN A 255 23.45 -0.34 -6.15
C ASN A 255 23.43 1.13 -5.65
N HIS A 256 24.45 1.56 -4.91
CA HIS A 256 24.43 2.86 -4.24
C HIS A 256 24.54 4.04 -5.22
N GLY A 257 23.75 5.08 -4.96
CA GLY A 257 23.76 6.30 -5.75
C GLY A 257 24.85 7.29 -5.36
N THR A 258 25.13 8.22 -6.27
CA THR A 258 25.91 9.44 -6.03
C THR A 258 25.05 10.65 -6.37
N GLY A 259 24.80 11.51 -5.38
CA GLY A 259 24.01 12.74 -5.56
C GLY A 259 24.81 13.92 -6.10
N TYR A 260 24.18 14.72 -6.96
CA TYR A 260 24.72 15.93 -7.61
C TYR A 260 23.81 17.15 -7.36
N GLY A 261 24.27 18.36 -7.70
CA GLY A 261 23.44 19.59 -7.65
C GLY A 261 23.08 20.17 -6.28
N GLY A 262 23.55 19.57 -5.18
CA GLY A 262 23.28 20.08 -3.84
C GLY A 262 21.90 19.71 -3.29
N LEU A 263 21.51 18.45 -3.50
CA LEU A 263 20.34 17.80 -2.92
C LEU A 263 20.18 18.13 -1.42
N VAL A 264 18.94 18.36 -1.01
CA VAL A 264 18.59 18.73 0.37
C VAL A 264 17.66 17.67 0.94
N TYR A 265 18.03 17.08 2.09
CA TYR A 265 17.13 16.20 2.83
C TYR A 265 16.05 17.04 3.52
N VAL A 266 14.80 16.69 3.24
CA VAL A 266 13.59 17.38 3.72
C VAL A 266 12.71 16.38 4.46
N ALA A 267 11.55 16.85 4.93
CA ALA A 267 10.59 15.94 5.51
C ALA A 267 9.87 15.15 4.41
N ASP A 268 9.58 13.88 4.66
CA ASP A 268 8.72 13.06 3.82
C ASP A 268 7.26 13.50 3.90
N CYS A 269 6.37 12.71 3.30
CA CYS A 269 4.94 12.96 3.32
C CYS A 269 4.30 12.76 4.71
N GLU A 270 4.91 11.97 5.59
CA GLU A 270 4.51 11.77 6.99
C GLU A 270 4.98 12.93 7.90
N GLY A 271 5.88 13.76 7.38
CA GLY A 271 6.47 14.90 8.08
C GLY A 271 7.71 14.52 8.91
N GLU A 272 8.24 13.31 8.73
CA GLU A 272 9.47 12.87 9.38
C GLU A 272 10.68 13.57 8.75
N PRO A 273 11.49 14.28 9.54
CA PRO A 273 12.54 15.12 9.01
C PRO A 273 13.69 14.28 8.45
N THR A 274 14.22 14.70 7.30
CA THR A 274 15.35 14.07 6.60
C THR A 274 15.08 12.70 6.00
N SER A 275 13.81 12.38 5.78
CA SER A 275 13.35 11.11 5.22
C SER A 275 12.93 11.22 3.74
N ALA A 276 13.16 12.37 3.09
CA ALA A 276 12.93 12.54 1.65
C ALA A 276 13.96 13.50 1.05
N LEU A 277 14.03 13.57 -0.28
CA LEU A 277 15.06 14.35 -0.99
C LEU A 277 14.46 15.40 -1.93
N GLU A 278 14.89 16.64 -1.77
CA GLU A 278 14.50 17.77 -2.61
C GLU A 278 15.45 17.93 -3.81
N PHE A 279 14.86 17.93 -5.01
CA PHE A 279 15.47 18.19 -6.31
C PHE A 279 15.07 19.59 -6.78
N ASN A 280 16.06 20.37 -7.21
CA ASN A 280 15.93 21.81 -7.41
C ASN A 280 15.49 22.25 -8.83
N GLY A 281 15.13 21.32 -9.71
CA GLY A 281 14.76 21.60 -11.10
C GLY A 281 15.89 22.15 -12.00
N TYR A 282 17.13 22.17 -11.52
CA TYR A 282 18.24 22.85 -12.21
C TYR A 282 19.46 21.96 -12.46
N ASP A 283 20.04 21.40 -11.39
CA ASP A 283 21.26 20.57 -11.49
C ASP A 283 21.30 19.40 -10.49
N SER A 284 20.20 19.17 -9.76
CA SER A 284 20.09 18.08 -8.77
C SER A 284 19.62 16.79 -9.42
N TYR A 285 20.39 15.71 -9.25
CA TYR A 285 20.09 14.36 -9.73
C TYR A 285 20.96 13.32 -9.00
N ILE A 286 20.63 12.04 -9.13
CA ILE A 286 21.43 10.93 -8.61
C ILE A 286 21.85 10.03 -9.77
N LEU A 287 23.11 9.60 -9.78
CA LEU A 287 23.61 8.57 -10.69
C LEU A 287 23.93 7.30 -9.92
N VAL A 288 23.52 6.18 -10.46
CA VAL A 288 23.78 4.85 -9.95
C VAL A 288 24.49 4.07 -11.07
N PRO A 289 25.74 3.63 -10.85
CA PRO A 289 26.48 2.88 -11.86
C PRO A 289 25.72 1.66 -12.36
N ASP A 290 25.89 1.32 -13.63
CA ASP A 290 25.33 0.08 -14.19
C ASP A 290 25.71 -1.17 -13.38
N ASP A 291 24.73 -2.09 -13.26
CA ASP A 291 24.88 -3.42 -12.69
C ASP A 291 23.99 -4.39 -13.48
N ASP A 292 24.48 -5.63 -13.68
CA ASP A 292 23.78 -6.69 -14.41
C ASP A 292 22.41 -7.03 -13.77
N ILE A 293 22.23 -6.83 -12.45
CA ILE A 293 20.95 -7.09 -11.77
C ILE A 293 19.84 -6.12 -12.21
N LEU A 294 20.19 -4.95 -12.72
CA LEU A 294 19.23 -3.97 -13.26
C LEU A 294 18.77 -4.33 -14.69
N HIS A 295 19.28 -5.42 -15.29
CA HIS A 295 18.98 -5.84 -16.65
C HIS A 295 17.85 -6.87 -16.67
N THR A 296 16.62 -6.40 -16.47
CA THR A 296 15.43 -7.26 -16.39
C THR A 296 14.57 -7.23 -17.67
N GLN A 297 13.66 -8.22 -17.82
CA GLN A 297 12.68 -8.32 -18.91
C GLN A 297 11.23 -8.18 -18.46
N ALA A 298 11.00 -8.09 -17.15
CA ALA A 298 9.74 -7.70 -16.51
C ALA A 298 10.11 -6.75 -15.35
N MET A 299 9.22 -5.87 -14.90
CA MET A 299 9.58 -4.95 -13.81
C MET A 299 8.41 -4.28 -13.14
N THR A 300 8.73 -3.69 -11.98
CA THR A 300 7.97 -2.61 -11.35
C THR A 300 8.90 -1.45 -10.99
N LEU A 301 8.51 -0.23 -11.36
CA LEU A 301 9.11 1.02 -10.90
C LEU A 301 8.12 1.73 -9.99
N SER A 302 8.53 2.13 -8.79
CA SER A 302 7.69 2.85 -7.82
C SER A 302 8.41 4.10 -7.32
N ALA A 303 7.69 5.21 -7.21
CA ALA A 303 8.18 6.46 -6.65
C ALA A 303 7.09 7.22 -5.89
N VAL A 304 7.47 7.85 -4.78
CA VAL A 304 6.65 8.84 -4.07
C VAL A 304 7.17 10.23 -4.43
N VAL A 305 6.29 11.12 -4.91
CA VAL A 305 6.70 12.40 -5.50
C VAL A 305 5.81 13.56 -5.07
N TYR A 306 6.42 14.73 -4.91
CA TYR A 306 5.77 16.02 -4.67
C TYR A 306 6.39 17.06 -5.59
N LEU A 307 5.65 17.56 -6.58
CA LEU A 307 6.21 18.46 -7.60
C LEU A 307 5.99 19.92 -7.22
N TYR A 308 7.01 20.77 -7.36
CA TYR A 308 6.88 22.23 -7.17
C TYR A 308 6.52 22.94 -8.48
N ASN A 309 6.98 22.41 -9.61
CA ASN A 309 6.79 23.01 -10.91
C ASN A 309 6.55 21.93 -11.98
N LEU A 310 5.80 22.32 -13.01
CA LEU A 310 5.49 21.53 -14.20
C LEU A 310 5.59 22.51 -15.37
N GLU A 311 6.82 22.87 -15.78
CA GLU A 311 7.00 23.80 -16.89
C GLU A 311 6.76 23.08 -18.22
N ASP A 312 5.82 23.59 -19.03
CA ASP A 312 5.51 23.06 -20.36
C ASP A 312 6.71 23.26 -21.31
N THR A 313 7.61 22.27 -21.31
CA THR A 313 8.82 22.23 -22.13
C THR A 313 8.73 21.18 -23.24
N SER A 314 7.56 20.59 -23.48
CA SER A 314 7.33 19.50 -24.45
C SER A 314 8.24 18.26 -24.27
N GLY A 315 8.49 17.85 -23.02
CA GLY A 315 9.34 16.70 -22.67
C GLY A 315 8.78 15.87 -21.49
N PHE A 316 9.68 15.20 -20.76
CA PHE A 316 9.37 14.38 -19.59
C PHE A 316 10.24 14.83 -18.41
N ASP A 317 9.61 15.09 -17.26
CA ASP A 317 10.34 15.20 -15.99
C ASP A 317 10.40 13.79 -15.39
N THR A 318 11.60 13.23 -15.39
CA THR A 318 11.82 11.81 -15.12
C THR A 318 12.22 11.56 -13.67
N PHE A 319 11.49 10.67 -13.00
CA PHE A 319 11.78 10.25 -11.63
C PHE A 319 12.86 9.17 -11.62
N ILE A 320 12.70 8.17 -12.49
CA ILE A 320 13.58 7.01 -12.61
C ILE A 320 13.81 6.76 -14.10
N ASN A 321 15.06 6.65 -14.56
CA ASN A 321 15.34 6.03 -15.84
C ASN A 321 16.60 5.17 -15.80
N LYS A 322 16.71 4.25 -16.77
CA LYS A 322 17.96 3.59 -17.09
C LYS A 322 18.34 3.85 -18.54
N LEU A 323 19.59 4.25 -18.76
CA LEU A 323 20.09 4.51 -20.09
C LEU A 323 20.40 3.20 -20.83
N TYR A 324 20.32 3.28 -22.16
CA TYR A 324 20.84 2.25 -23.05
C TYR A 324 21.46 2.89 -24.31
N GLY A 325 22.56 2.36 -24.80
CA GLY A 325 23.17 2.71 -26.07
C GLY A 325 23.83 4.09 -26.05
N SER A 326 23.14 5.09 -26.61
CA SER A 326 23.61 6.48 -26.57
C SER A 326 23.10 7.20 -25.31
N PRO A 327 23.73 8.29 -24.84
CA PRO A 327 23.31 9.02 -23.63
C PRO A 327 21.94 9.74 -23.74
N HIS A 328 21.13 9.41 -24.74
CA HIS A 328 19.78 9.94 -24.98
C HIS A 328 18.76 8.82 -25.24
N GLU A 329 19.11 7.55 -25.02
CA GLU A 329 18.19 6.44 -25.22
C GLU A 329 17.94 5.77 -23.88
N ILE A 330 16.66 5.52 -23.60
CA ILE A 330 16.19 5.05 -22.32
C ILE A 330 15.63 3.65 -22.49
N SER A 331 16.12 2.73 -21.68
CA SER A 331 15.62 1.36 -21.58
C SER A 331 14.24 1.35 -20.92
N TYR A 332 14.13 1.94 -19.73
CA TYR A 332 12.90 2.09 -18.98
C TYR A 332 12.84 3.43 -18.26
N GLU A 333 11.64 3.97 -18.09
CA GLU A 333 11.37 5.30 -17.52
C GLU A 333 10.09 5.31 -16.68
N LEU A 334 10.13 5.97 -15.52
CA LEU A 334 8.96 6.46 -14.79
C LEU A 334 9.08 7.98 -14.59
N GLY A 335 8.04 8.73 -14.92
CA GLY A 335 8.07 10.19 -14.85
C GLY A 335 6.71 10.85 -15.06
N VAL A 336 6.74 12.12 -15.45
CA VAL A 336 5.57 12.90 -15.85
C VAL A 336 5.81 13.57 -17.19
N SER A 337 4.84 13.50 -18.09
CA SER A 337 4.85 14.24 -19.35
C SER A 337 4.55 15.71 -19.09
N THR A 338 5.47 16.61 -19.42
CA THR A 338 5.27 18.06 -19.20
C THR A 338 4.29 18.68 -20.21
N ALA A 339 3.88 17.92 -21.23
CA ALA A 339 2.93 18.37 -22.24
C ALA A 339 1.47 18.09 -21.84
N THR A 340 1.23 16.99 -21.12
CA THR A 340 -0.10 16.56 -20.67
C THR A 340 -0.27 16.65 -19.17
N ASN A 341 0.82 16.88 -18.42
CA ASN A 341 0.93 16.74 -16.97
C ASN A 341 0.54 15.34 -16.47
N ARG A 342 0.48 14.32 -17.31
CA ARG A 342 0.11 12.96 -16.87
C ARG A 342 1.36 12.18 -16.52
N PHE A 343 1.25 11.34 -15.50
CA PHE A 343 2.31 10.40 -15.17
C PHE A 343 2.49 9.40 -16.30
N THR A 344 3.72 8.99 -16.53
CA THR A 344 4.10 8.13 -17.66
C THR A 344 5.02 7.02 -17.20
N PHE A 345 4.76 5.82 -17.71
CA PHE A 345 5.68 4.70 -17.66
C PHE A 345 6.02 4.28 -19.08
N GLY A 346 7.31 4.19 -19.40
CA GLY A 346 7.78 4.00 -20.77
C GLY A 346 8.94 3.02 -20.87
N LEU A 347 8.97 2.28 -21.98
CA LEU A 347 10.05 1.37 -22.37
C LEU A 347 10.58 1.73 -23.76
N ASN A 348 11.87 1.55 -23.95
CA ASN A 348 12.59 1.60 -25.23
C ASN A 348 12.52 2.97 -25.92
N LEU A 349 12.65 4.05 -25.15
CA LEU A 349 12.51 5.41 -25.63
C LEU A 349 13.82 5.85 -26.31
N GLY A 350 13.87 5.70 -27.64
CA GLY A 350 15.06 6.06 -28.43
C GLY A 350 14.89 5.85 -29.93
N SER A 351 15.98 6.02 -30.68
CA SER A 351 16.01 5.89 -32.16
C SER A 351 16.54 4.53 -32.64
N THR A 352 16.53 3.51 -31.78
CA THR A 352 17.30 2.26 -31.91
C THR A 352 16.64 1.14 -32.71
N GLY A 353 15.41 1.35 -33.20
CA GLY A 353 14.68 0.35 -33.98
C GLY A 353 13.88 -0.67 -33.16
N TYR A 354 13.87 -0.54 -31.82
CA TYR A 354 12.85 -1.16 -30.96
C TYR A 354 11.54 -0.36 -31.02
N GLU A 355 10.41 -1.01 -30.77
CA GLU A 355 9.12 -0.34 -30.66
C GLU A 355 9.05 0.41 -29.33
N GLN A 356 8.66 1.69 -29.35
CA GLN A 356 8.47 2.48 -28.13
C GLN A 356 7.16 2.08 -27.45
N GLY A 357 7.21 1.80 -26.16
CA GLY A 357 6.03 1.55 -25.34
C GLY A 357 5.87 2.68 -24.34
N ILE A 358 4.71 3.34 -24.31
CA ILE A 358 4.39 4.36 -23.30
C ILE A 358 2.93 4.16 -22.87
N VAL A 359 2.69 4.20 -21.57
CA VAL A 359 1.36 4.31 -20.98
C VAL A 359 1.31 5.60 -20.15
N GLU A 360 0.24 6.37 -20.32
CA GLU A 360 -0.01 7.60 -19.54
C GLU A 360 -1.19 7.37 -18.58
N SER A 361 -1.12 7.97 -17.40
CA SER A 361 -2.20 7.99 -16.41
C SER A 361 -3.43 8.78 -16.89
N PHE A 362 -4.57 8.59 -16.23
CA PHE A 362 -5.71 9.49 -16.37
C PHE A 362 -5.56 10.74 -15.50
N THR A 363 -4.93 10.58 -14.33
CA THR A 363 -4.60 11.66 -13.41
C THR A 363 -3.56 12.59 -14.02
N GLU A 364 -3.88 13.88 -14.00
CA GLU A 364 -2.94 14.97 -14.29
C GLU A 364 -2.27 15.40 -12.98
N ALA A 365 -0.95 15.24 -12.92
CA ALA A 365 -0.10 15.70 -11.86
C ALA A 365 -0.33 17.19 -11.59
N LYS A 366 -0.44 17.52 -10.32
CA LYS A 366 -0.52 18.90 -9.83
C LYS A 366 0.66 19.18 -8.95
N THR A 367 1.11 20.42 -9.01
CA THR A 367 2.12 20.90 -8.07
C THR A 367 1.54 20.90 -6.66
N GLU A 368 2.44 20.86 -5.68
CA GLU A 368 2.13 20.91 -4.26
C GLU A 368 1.21 19.78 -3.77
N THR A 369 1.33 18.59 -4.34
CA THR A 369 0.55 17.39 -3.96
C THR A 369 1.45 16.17 -4.00
N TRP A 370 1.37 15.33 -2.96
CA TRP A 370 2.02 14.02 -2.92
C TRP A 370 1.29 13.01 -3.79
N TYR A 371 2.04 12.23 -4.56
CA TYR A 371 1.56 11.09 -5.31
C TYR A 371 2.48 9.90 -5.09
N HIS A 372 1.91 8.71 -5.03
CA HIS A 372 2.63 7.46 -5.26
C HIS A 372 2.34 7.01 -6.69
N VAL A 373 3.38 6.78 -7.48
CA VAL A 373 3.26 6.46 -8.91
C VAL A 373 4.01 5.17 -9.18
N VAL A 374 3.35 4.23 -9.83
CA VAL A 374 3.93 2.91 -10.14
C VAL A 374 3.71 2.55 -11.60
N GLY A 375 4.75 2.07 -12.26
CA GLY A 375 4.69 1.46 -13.58
C GLY A 375 5.05 -0.02 -13.53
N THR A 376 4.27 -0.91 -14.15
CA THR A 376 4.57 -2.35 -14.22
C THR A 376 4.62 -2.85 -15.66
N TYR A 377 5.51 -3.82 -15.91
CA TYR A 377 5.62 -4.52 -17.18
C TYR A 377 5.79 -6.02 -16.95
N ASP A 378 4.91 -6.82 -17.56
CA ASP A 378 4.90 -8.29 -17.42
C ASP A 378 5.50 -9.04 -18.64
N GLY A 379 6.12 -8.32 -19.58
CA GLY A 379 6.57 -8.87 -20.86
C GLY A 379 5.52 -8.80 -21.99
N SER A 380 4.29 -8.40 -21.67
CA SER A 380 3.16 -8.33 -22.62
C SER A 380 2.25 -7.10 -22.48
N GLU A 381 2.27 -6.43 -21.32
CA GLU A 381 1.44 -5.27 -21.03
C GLU A 381 2.17 -4.29 -20.11
N LEU A 382 2.12 -3.00 -20.48
CA LEU A 382 2.49 -1.88 -19.62
C LEU A 382 1.27 -1.46 -18.81
N ARG A 383 1.43 -1.22 -17.51
CA ARG A 383 0.38 -0.67 -16.63
C ARG A 383 0.93 0.52 -15.85
N ILE A 384 0.06 1.47 -15.53
CA ILE A 384 0.39 2.60 -14.67
C ILE A 384 -0.66 2.77 -13.57
N TYR A 385 -0.16 3.02 -12.36
CA TYR A 385 -0.94 3.18 -11.16
C TYR A 385 -0.63 4.53 -10.50
N VAL A 386 -1.64 5.13 -9.88
CA VAL A 386 -1.51 6.36 -9.10
C VAL A 386 -2.20 6.12 -7.76
N ASN A 387 -1.47 6.35 -6.67
CA ASN A 387 -1.92 6.15 -5.28
C ASN A 387 -2.54 4.76 -5.05
N GLY A 388 -1.85 3.71 -5.51
CA GLY A 388 -2.29 2.33 -5.37
C GLY A 388 -3.32 1.86 -6.43
N MET A 389 -3.90 2.77 -7.21
CA MET A 389 -4.98 2.45 -8.14
C MET A 389 -4.49 2.26 -9.57
N LEU A 390 -4.86 1.17 -10.24
CA LEU A 390 -4.62 0.98 -11.68
C LEU A 390 -5.40 2.03 -12.47
N GLU A 391 -4.71 2.87 -13.22
CA GLU A 391 -5.37 3.87 -14.07
C GLU A 391 -5.41 3.45 -15.53
N ASN A 392 -4.32 2.96 -16.10
CA ASN A 392 -4.28 2.67 -17.53
C ASN A 392 -3.35 1.50 -17.87
N SER A 393 -3.58 0.89 -19.03
CA SER A 393 -2.78 -0.21 -19.55
C SER A 393 -2.67 -0.20 -21.07
N VAL A 394 -1.54 -0.69 -21.59
CA VAL A 394 -1.25 -0.77 -23.02
C VAL A 394 -0.54 -2.08 -23.32
N LEU A 395 -1.07 -2.87 -24.26
CA LEU A 395 -0.41 -4.07 -24.76
C LEU A 395 0.92 -3.71 -25.44
N TYR A 396 1.99 -4.39 -25.04
CA TYR A 396 3.35 -4.14 -25.49
C TYR A 396 4.19 -5.41 -25.33
N SER A 397 4.93 -5.84 -26.35
CA SER A 397 5.61 -7.16 -26.34
C SER A 397 7.07 -7.12 -26.82
N SER A 398 7.66 -5.93 -26.88
CA SER A 398 9.09 -5.81 -27.21
C SER A 398 9.95 -6.03 -25.94
N PRO A 399 11.13 -6.65 -26.07
CA PRO A 399 12.04 -6.84 -24.94
C PRO A 399 12.61 -5.52 -24.43
N ILE A 400 13.07 -5.51 -23.19
CA ILE A 400 13.78 -4.37 -22.58
C ILE A 400 15.27 -4.46 -22.96
N PRO A 401 15.85 -3.48 -23.69
CA PRO A 401 17.25 -3.47 -24.07
C PRO A 401 18.12 -3.06 -22.87
N TYR A 402 19.35 -3.55 -22.84
CA TYR A 402 20.29 -3.28 -21.76
C TYR A 402 21.72 -3.22 -22.30
N ASP A 403 22.56 -2.40 -21.65
CA ASP A 403 23.99 -2.28 -21.81
C ASP A 403 24.60 -1.60 -20.57
N ASP A 404 25.80 -1.02 -20.69
CA ASP A 404 26.53 -0.38 -19.59
C ASP A 404 26.04 1.04 -19.22
N GLY A 405 24.80 1.39 -19.58
CA GLY A 405 24.17 2.66 -19.22
C GLY A 405 23.74 2.74 -17.75
N ASP A 406 24.11 3.83 -17.09
CA ASP A 406 23.77 4.09 -15.68
C ASP A 406 22.24 4.22 -15.45
N LEU A 407 21.81 3.95 -14.22
CA LEU A 407 20.50 4.30 -13.71
C LEU A 407 20.55 5.75 -13.18
N GLU A 408 19.60 6.59 -13.60
CA GLU A 408 19.50 7.99 -13.24
C GLU A 408 18.19 8.28 -12.49
N LEU A 409 18.27 9.01 -11.37
CA LEU A 409 17.11 9.47 -10.60
C LEU A 409 16.99 11.00 -10.64
N GLY A 410 15.77 11.48 -10.88
CA GLY A 410 15.42 12.91 -10.90
C GLY A 410 15.89 13.68 -12.14
N VAL A 411 16.29 12.99 -13.21
CA VAL A 411 16.77 13.59 -14.47
C VAL A 411 16.40 12.74 -15.67
N HIS A 412 16.05 13.39 -16.78
CA HIS A 412 15.84 12.75 -18.08
C HIS A 412 17.16 12.63 -18.86
N ALA A 413 17.24 11.64 -19.74
CA ALA A 413 18.43 11.35 -20.54
C ALA A 413 19.01 12.60 -21.23
N GLY A 414 20.33 12.74 -21.16
CA GLY A 414 21.06 13.89 -21.68
C GLY A 414 20.99 15.15 -20.80
N TYR A 415 20.49 15.06 -19.57
CA TYR A 415 20.37 16.15 -18.59
C TYR A 415 19.53 17.32 -19.11
N THR A 416 18.45 16.99 -19.82
CA THR A 416 17.62 17.97 -20.55
C THR A 416 16.39 18.43 -19.75
N HIS A 417 15.91 17.58 -18.84
CA HIS A 417 14.76 17.83 -17.96
C HIS A 417 15.10 17.29 -16.57
N LEU A 418 14.84 18.08 -15.51
CA LEU A 418 15.15 17.74 -14.13
C LEU A 418 13.92 17.94 -13.26
N VAL A 419 13.73 17.07 -12.27
CA VAL A 419 12.64 17.18 -11.31
C VAL A 419 12.83 18.45 -10.46
N ASP A 420 11.78 19.27 -10.38
CA ASP A 420 11.64 20.36 -9.41
C ASP A 420 10.60 19.95 -8.37
N GLY A 421 11.05 19.39 -7.25
CA GLY A 421 10.17 18.74 -6.30
C GLY A 421 10.89 17.90 -5.25
N ILE A 422 10.11 17.17 -4.46
CA ILE A 422 10.58 16.19 -3.48
C ILE A 422 10.30 14.80 -4.06
N MET A 423 11.26 13.90 -3.96
CA MET A 423 11.08 12.48 -4.22
C MET A 423 11.41 11.68 -2.98
N ASP A 424 10.74 10.55 -2.85
CA ASP A 424 10.89 9.62 -1.74
C ASP A 424 10.61 8.19 -2.21
N ASP A 425 11.11 7.23 -1.44
CA ASP A 425 10.65 5.85 -1.44
C ASP A 425 10.70 5.16 -2.82
N ILE A 426 11.82 5.37 -3.52
CA ILE A 426 12.08 4.78 -4.84
C ILE A 426 12.31 3.27 -4.70
N ARG A 427 11.58 2.46 -5.47
CA ARG A 427 11.73 1.00 -5.48
C ARG A 427 11.71 0.47 -6.91
N ILE A 428 12.59 -0.49 -7.19
CA ILE A 428 12.73 -1.16 -8.50
C ILE A 428 12.70 -2.67 -8.27
N TYR A 429 11.76 -3.36 -8.90
CA TYR A 429 11.61 -4.82 -8.83
C TYR A 429 11.81 -5.46 -10.20
N ASP A 430 12.28 -6.72 -10.24
CA ASP A 430 12.42 -7.51 -11.48
C ASP A 430 11.12 -8.19 -11.95
N GLN A 431 10.02 -8.00 -11.22
CA GLN A 431 8.71 -8.53 -11.56
C GLN A 431 7.64 -7.44 -11.52
N PRO A 432 6.54 -7.59 -12.29
CA PRO A 432 5.33 -6.82 -12.10
C PRO A 432 4.72 -7.19 -10.74
N LEU A 433 4.58 -6.21 -9.84
CA LEU A 433 3.82 -6.38 -8.59
C LEU A 433 2.34 -6.58 -8.91
N SER A 434 1.65 -7.34 -8.06
CA SER A 434 0.19 -7.42 -8.06
C SER A 434 -0.46 -6.12 -7.58
N ASP A 435 -1.73 -5.92 -7.92
CA ASP A 435 -2.49 -4.73 -7.48
C ASP A 435 -2.47 -4.57 -5.95
N GLN A 436 -2.57 -5.67 -5.20
CA GLN A 436 -2.51 -5.66 -3.74
C GLN A 436 -1.13 -5.24 -3.21
N GLU A 437 -0.05 -5.78 -3.78
CA GLU A 437 1.31 -5.40 -3.38
C GLU A 437 1.60 -3.92 -3.70
N ILE A 438 1.04 -3.39 -4.78
CA ILE A 438 1.16 -1.96 -5.13
C ILE A 438 0.45 -1.07 -4.10
N VAL A 439 -0.71 -1.50 -3.60
CA VAL A 439 -1.45 -0.80 -2.54
C VAL A 439 -0.66 -0.80 -1.24
N GLU A 440 0.00 -1.91 -0.91
CA GLU A 440 0.87 -2.02 0.28
C GLU A 440 2.14 -1.14 0.20
N LEU A 441 2.51 -0.67 -1.01
CA LEU A 441 3.60 0.29 -1.19
C LEU A 441 3.17 1.75 -1.00
N VAL A 442 1.87 2.04 -0.91
CA VAL A 442 1.38 3.42 -0.71
C VAL A 442 1.72 3.85 0.73
N PRO A 443 2.46 4.96 0.93
CA PRO A 443 2.75 5.45 2.28
C PRO A 443 1.48 5.89 3.02
N GLU A 444 1.43 5.70 4.35
CA GLU A 444 0.23 5.97 5.18
C GLU A 444 -0.25 7.44 5.12
N CYS A 445 0.66 8.36 4.81
CA CYS A 445 0.37 9.78 4.63
C CYS A 445 -0.53 10.08 3.41
N ILE A 446 -0.63 9.15 2.45
CA ILE A 446 -1.44 9.28 1.24
C ILE A 446 -2.81 8.66 1.56
N PRO A 447 -3.90 9.45 1.62
CA PRO A 447 -5.20 8.97 2.06
C PRO A 447 -5.73 7.83 1.19
N GLU A 448 -6.19 6.74 1.81
CA GLU A 448 -6.69 5.58 1.10
C GLU A 448 -8.16 5.78 0.69
N LEU A 449 -8.48 5.49 -0.58
CA LEU A 449 -9.85 5.50 -1.07
C LEU A 449 -10.52 4.15 -0.77
N VAL A 450 -11.27 4.12 0.33
CA VAL A 450 -11.93 2.93 0.88
C VAL A 450 -13.11 2.46 0.03
N ALA A 451 -13.88 3.40 -0.49
CA ALA A 451 -15.01 3.13 -1.36
C ALA A 451 -15.31 4.34 -2.24
N CYS A 452 -15.71 4.11 -3.49
CA CYS A 452 -16.19 5.17 -4.36
C CYS A 452 -17.33 4.73 -5.26
N TYR A 453 -18.35 5.57 -5.41
CA TYR A 453 -19.52 5.31 -6.25
C TYR A 453 -19.78 6.51 -7.13
N GLY A 454 -19.33 6.42 -8.39
CA GLY A 454 -19.51 7.48 -9.39
C GLY A 454 -20.89 7.51 -10.05
N MET A 455 -21.81 6.61 -9.67
CA MET A 455 -23.22 6.60 -10.11
C MET A 455 -23.47 6.72 -11.63
N ASN A 456 -22.53 6.22 -12.45
CA ASN A 456 -22.53 6.32 -13.91
C ASN A 456 -23.36 5.23 -14.59
N GLY A 457 -24.63 5.09 -14.19
CA GLY A 457 -25.54 4.05 -14.67
C GLY A 457 -25.44 2.71 -13.92
N ASP A 458 -24.57 2.63 -12.92
CA ASP A 458 -24.45 1.53 -11.96
C ASP A 458 -24.09 2.06 -10.57
N VAL A 459 -23.96 1.14 -9.60
CA VAL A 459 -23.56 1.43 -8.20
C VAL A 459 -22.31 0.61 -7.82
N ASN A 460 -21.42 0.41 -8.80
CA ASN A 460 -20.19 -0.35 -8.57
C ASN A 460 -19.21 0.50 -7.78
N ASP A 461 -18.68 -0.09 -6.70
CA ASP A 461 -17.50 0.45 -6.03
C ASP A 461 -16.30 0.48 -6.99
N CYS A 462 -15.78 1.68 -7.25
CA CYS A 462 -14.61 1.91 -8.11
C CYS A 462 -13.26 1.81 -7.36
N SER A 463 -13.28 1.53 -6.06
CA SER A 463 -12.07 1.20 -5.31
C SER A 463 -11.58 -0.22 -5.63
N ILE A 464 -10.35 -0.53 -5.24
CA ILE A 464 -9.80 -1.90 -5.29
C ILE A 464 -10.63 -2.92 -4.51
N TYR A 465 -11.41 -2.47 -3.52
CA TYR A 465 -12.13 -3.34 -2.60
C TYR A 465 -13.43 -3.88 -3.19
N GLN A 466 -13.93 -3.28 -4.27
CA GLN A 466 -15.08 -3.78 -5.03
C GLN A 466 -16.30 -4.08 -4.14
N ASN A 467 -16.56 -3.26 -3.11
CA ASN A 467 -17.75 -3.36 -2.25
C ASN A 467 -18.99 -2.84 -3.01
N HIS A 468 -19.34 -3.48 -4.11
CA HIS A 468 -20.41 -3.01 -4.99
C HIS A 468 -21.75 -2.92 -4.26
N GLY A 469 -22.48 -1.84 -4.54
CA GLY A 469 -23.80 -1.62 -3.97
C GLY A 469 -24.89 -2.46 -4.61
N GLU A 470 -25.96 -2.69 -3.87
CA GLU A 470 -27.21 -3.23 -4.37
C GLU A 470 -28.28 -2.15 -4.36
N ILE A 471 -28.97 -1.99 -5.49
CA ILE A 471 -30.04 -1.01 -5.67
C ILE A 471 -31.35 -1.57 -5.11
N TYR A 472 -32.03 -0.76 -4.30
CA TYR A 472 -33.37 -1.02 -3.79
C TYR A 472 -34.34 0.09 -4.19
N GLY A 473 -35.63 -0.27 -4.32
CA GLY A 473 -36.68 0.65 -4.76
C GLY A 473 -36.62 1.02 -6.25
N ASP A 474 -37.38 2.03 -6.65
CA ASP A 474 -37.45 2.51 -8.04
C ASP A 474 -36.35 3.55 -8.35
N LEU A 475 -35.10 3.26 -7.98
CA LEU A 475 -33.94 4.13 -8.28
C LEU A 475 -33.60 4.09 -9.78
N ILE A 476 -33.40 5.27 -10.37
CA ILE A 476 -33.00 5.44 -11.77
C ILE A 476 -31.75 6.33 -11.85
N PHE A 477 -31.21 6.54 -13.06
CA PHE A 477 -30.08 7.43 -13.28
C PHE A 477 -30.52 8.65 -14.09
N GLY A 478 -30.23 9.83 -13.55
CA GLY A 478 -30.52 11.15 -14.12
C GLY A 478 -29.26 11.85 -14.64
N ASP A 479 -29.40 13.12 -15.01
CA ASP A 479 -28.28 13.92 -15.49
C ASP A 479 -27.44 14.42 -14.30
N ASP A 480 -26.11 14.43 -14.44
CA ASP A 480 -25.20 15.00 -13.43
C ASP A 480 -25.26 16.55 -13.41
N CYS A 481 -24.50 17.13 -12.49
CA CYS A 481 -24.27 18.58 -12.37
C CYS A 481 -23.65 19.24 -13.62
N GLY A 482 -22.95 18.48 -14.47
CA GLY A 482 -22.44 18.92 -15.76
C GLY A 482 -23.44 18.79 -16.93
N GLY A 483 -24.63 18.24 -16.67
CA GLY A 483 -25.67 17.97 -17.67
C GLY A 483 -25.39 16.74 -18.54
N GLN A 484 -24.51 15.84 -18.11
CA GLN A 484 -24.25 14.56 -18.77
C GLN A 484 -25.33 13.55 -18.38
N VAL A 485 -25.79 12.78 -19.37
CA VAL A 485 -26.97 11.92 -19.23
C VAL A 485 -26.65 10.61 -18.51
N MET A 486 -27.46 10.26 -17.50
CA MET A 486 -27.36 9.04 -16.67
C MET A 486 -26.07 8.94 -15.82
N MET A 487 -25.55 10.09 -15.38
CA MET A 487 -24.32 10.16 -14.57
C MET A 487 -24.58 10.52 -13.10
N ALA A 488 -25.84 10.52 -12.64
CA ALA A 488 -26.18 10.68 -11.23
C ALA A 488 -27.32 9.73 -10.84
N ALA A 489 -27.29 9.20 -9.62
CA ALA A 489 -28.38 8.39 -9.08
C ALA A 489 -29.55 9.30 -8.66
N ASP A 490 -30.76 9.02 -9.15
CA ASP A 490 -32.00 9.77 -8.87
C ASP A 490 -32.85 9.00 -7.85
N PHE A 491 -32.90 9.52 -6.63
CA PHE A 491 -33.62 8.99 -5.49
C PHE A 491 -35.01 9.64 -5.39
N ASN A 492 -36.05 8.81 -5.29
CA ASN A 492 -37.44 9.24 -5.42
C ASN A 492 -38.11 9.75 -4.12
N GLY A 493 -37.41 9.72 -2.98
CA GLY A 493 -37.97 10.08 -1.66
C GLY A 493 -39.00 9.09 -1.09
N LEU A 494 -39.20 7.93 -1.72
CA LEU A 494 -40.24 6.96 -1.35
C LEU A 494 -39.69 5.60 -0.95
N ASP A 495 -38.78 5.04 -1.75
CA ASP A 495 -38.19 3.72 -1.53
C ASP A 495 -36.77 3.52 -2.10
N SER A 496 -36.32 4.41 -2.99
CA SER A 496 -35.00 4.34 -3.61
C SER A 496 -33.88 4.48 -2.59
N HIS A 497 -32.99 3.49 -2.51
CA HIS A 497 -31.75 3.57 -1.73
C HIS A 497 -30.73 2.54 -2.22
N ILE A 498 -29.49 2.63 -1.73
CA ILE A 498 -28.43 1.68 -2.03
C ILE A 498 -27.92 1.09 -0.71
N GLN A 499 -27.74 -0.23 -0.68
CA GLN A 499 -27.10 -0.91 0.45
C GLN A 499 -25.79 -1.57 0.01
N ILE A 500 -24.81 -1.48 0.89
CA ILE A 500 -23.49 -2.09 0.74
C ILE A 500 -23.25 -2.95 1.97
N LEU A 501 -22.94 -4.23 1.75
CA LEU A 501 -22.70 -5.18 2.84
C LEU A 501 -21.50 -4.71 3.68
N ASP A 502 -21.57 -4.99 4.98
CA ASP A 502 -20.46 -4.69 5.88
C ASP A 502 -19.14 -5.33 5.40
N HIS A 503 -18.07 -4.55 5.51
CA HIS A 503 -16.71 -4.98 5.22
C HIS A 503 -15.75 -4.32 6.23
N PRO A 504 -14.71 -5.02 6.71
CA PRO A 504 -13.75 -4.46 7.68
C PRO A 504 -13.11 -3.13 7.27
N ILE A 505 -12.92 -2.89 5.96
CA ILE A 505 -12.36 -1.63 5.45
C ILE A 505 -13.23 -0.41 5.77
N LEU A 506 -14.54 -0.61 5.98
CA LEU A 506 -15.48 0.45 6.35
C LEU A 506 -15.42 0.80 7.85
N HIS A 507 -14.60 0.10 8.63
CA HIS A 507 -14.48 0.24 10.09
C HIS A 507 -13.33 1.19 10.45
N THR A 508 -13.49 2.46 10.12
CA THR A 508 -12.43 3.46 10.26
C THR A 508 -12.45 4.16 11.64
N GLN A 509 -11.32 4.74 12.06
CA GLN A 509 -11.21 5.56 13.29
C GLN A 509 -10.91 7.04 13.01
N GLU A 510 -10.50 7.32 11.78
CA GLU A 510 -10.46 8.62 11.13
C GLU A 510 -11.25 8.45 9.82
N LEU A 511 -11.73 9.52 9.19
CA LEU A 511 -12.34 9.39 7.86
C LEU A 511 -12.57 10.71 7.15
N THR A 512 -12.86 10.59 5.85
CA THR A 512 -13.53 11.62 5.04
C THR A 512 -14.73 11.03 4.30
N LEU A 513 -15.89 11.69 4.40
CA LEU A 513 -17.06 11.39 3.58
C LEU A 513 -17.26 12.52 2.56
N VAL A 514 -17.49 12.15 1.31
CA VAL A 514 -17.72 13.07 0.20
C VAL A 514 -19.03 12.69 -0.49
N ALA A 515 -19.86 13.67 -0.81
CA ALA A 515 -21.00 13.50 -1.70
C ALA A 515 -21.31 14.77 -2.50
N ALA A 516 -21.64 14.58 -3.77
CA ALA A 516 -22.37 15.57 -4.55
C ALA A 516 -23.87 15.34 -4.38
N VAL A 517 -24.62 16.38 -4.03
CA VAL A 517 -26.06 16.27 -3.73
C VAL A 517 -26.89 17.36 -4.38
N TYR A 518 -28.06 16.99 -4.87
CA TYR A 518 -29.10 17.88 -5.40
C TYR A 518 -30.42 17.51 -4.74
N LEU A 519 -30.96 18.40 -3.91
CA LEU A 519 -32.18 18.11 -3.15
C LEU A 519 -33.41 18.69 -3.84
N ARG A 520 -34.41 17.87 -4.13
CA ARG A 520 -35.71 18.31 -4.67
C ARG A 520 -36.69 18.70 -3.58
N SER A 521 -36.64 18.00 -2.45
CA SER A 521 -37.41 18.30 -1.26
C SER A 521 -36.65 17.91 0.02
N LEU A 522 -37.15 18.41 1.15
CA LEU A 522 -36.77 18.00 2.50
C LEU A 522 -38.09 17.68 3.22
N GLU A 523 -38.26 16.45 3.67
CA GLU A 523 -39.47 16.04 4.39
C GLU A 523 -39.28 16.11 5.91
N ASP A 524 -40.40 16.16 6.66
CA ASP A 524 -40.49 16.09 8.12
C ASP A 524 -39.54 16.97 8.96
N ALA A 525 -40.07 18.09 9.48
CA ALA A 525 -39.39 18.94 10.46
C ALA A 525 -39.23 18.23 11.83
N SER A 526 -38.14 17.48 12.01
CA SER A 526 -37.48 17.11 13.29
C SER A 526 -36.46 15.97 13.13
N SER A 527 -35.77 15.84 11.98
CA SER A 527 -34.90 14.70 11.67
C SER A 527 -33.68 15.06 10.80
N PHE A 528 -33.02 14.05 10.23
CA PHE A 528 -31.95 14.15 9.25
C PHE A 528 -32.33 13.40 7.97
N ASP A 529 -32.05 14.01 6.83
CA ASP A 529 -32.03 13.33 5.53
C ASP A 529 -30.58 12.94 5.24
N THR A 530 -30.33 11.63 5.16
CA THR A 530 -28.98 11.07 5.14
C THR A 530 -28.52 10.75 3.72
N PHE A 531 -27.33 11.23 3.38
CA PHE A 531 -26.68 10.92 2.12
C PHE A 531 -25.91 9.61 2.22
N ILE A 532 -25.11 9.48 3.27
CA ILE A 532 -24.25 8.32 3.54
C ILE A 532 -24.34 8.02 5.04
N ASN A 533 -24.58 6.76 5.42
CA ASN A 533 -24.34 6.33 6.80
C ASN A 533 -23.77 4.91 6.87
N LYS A 534 -23.11 4.63 8.00
CA LYS A 534 -22.76 3.28 8.41
C LYS A 534 -23.51 2.91 9.67
N LEU A 535 -24.28 1.83 9.61
CA LEU A 535 -25.02 1.33 10.75
C LEU A 535 -24.11 0.64 11.77
N PHE A 536 -24.53 0.72 13.03
CA PHE A 536 -23.96 -0.03 14.14
C PHE A 536 -25.07 -0.49 15.10
N GLY A 537 -24.95 -1.71 15.63
CA GLY A 537 -25.78 -2.25 16.69
C GLY A 537 -27.21 -2.56 16.26
N SER A 538 -28.13 -1.62 16.52
CA SER A 538 -29.53 -1.73 16.10
C SER A 538 -29.76 -0.96 14.79
N PRO A 539 -30.83 -1.22 14.02
CA PRO A 539 -31.04 -0.54 12.73
C PRO A 539 -31.27 0.99 12.81
N HIS A 540 -31.03 1.63 13.96
CA HIS A 540 -31.16 3.07 14.16
C HIS A 540 -29.93 3.69 14.85
N GLU A 541 -28.81 2.98 14.93
CA GLU A 541 -27.56 3.54 15.46
C GLU A 541 -26.54 3.62 14.33
N ILE A 542 -25.84 4.75 14.30
CA ILE A 542 -25.01 5.15 13.16
C ILE A 542 -23.63 5.50 13.68
N SER A 543 -22.62 4.84 13.13
CA SER A 543 -21.21 5.11 13.41
C SER A 543 -20.79 6.46 12.87
N TYR A 544 -21.04 6.69 11.57
CA TYR A 544 -20.76 7.94 10.89
C TYR A 544 -21.85 8.26 9.88
N GLU A 545 -22.11 9.55 9.67
CA GLU A 545 -23.16 10.07 8.81
C GLU A 545 -22.72 11.34 8.08
N LEU A 546 -23.07 11.46 6.80
CA LEU A 546 -23.14 12.72 6.06
C LEU A 546 -24.58 12.96 5.62
N GLY A 547 -25.12 14.15 5.88
CA GLY A 547 -26.52 14.44 5.58
C GLY A 547 -26.89 15.91 5.67
N VAL A 548 -28.18 16.17 5.85
CA VAL A 548 -28.76 17.50 6.07
C VAL A 548 -29.81 17.43 7.19
N SER A 549 -29.77 18.40 8.08
CA SER A 549 -30.78 18.58 9.13
C SER A 549 -32.07 19.11 8.52
N THR A 550 -33.19 18.40 8.69
CA THR A 550 -34.49 18.85 8.16
C THR A 550 -35.11 19.97 8.99
N ASP A 551 -34.59 20.22 10.20
CA ASP A 551 -34.99 21.33 11.06
C ASP A 551 -34.34 22.66 10.66
N THR A 552 -33.04 22.63 10.36
CA THR A 552 -32.25 23.84 10.05
C THR A 552 -32.02 24.03 8.57
N GLY A 553 -32.14 22.96 7.78
CA GLY A 553 -31.71 22.89 6.38
C GLY A 553 -30.20 22.92 6.20
N LYS A 554 -29.40 22.88 7.28
CA LYS A 554 -27.93 22.90 7.21
C LYS A 554 -27.38 21.51 6.99
N PHE A 555 -26.30 21.41 6.23
CA PHE A 555 -25.57 20.16 6.05
C PHE A 555 -24.91 19.73 7.37
N THR A 556 -24.83 18.42 7.58
CA THR A 556 -24.37 17.84 8.83
C THR A 556 -23.38 16.72 8.58
N PHE A 557 -22.33 16.68 9.40
CA PHE A 557 -21.45 15.53 9.54
C PHE A 557 -21.53 15.03 10.99
N GLY A 558 -21.89 13.77 11.16
CA GLY A 558 -22.24 13.18 12.44
C GLY A 558 -21.43 11.92 12.75
N LEU A 559 -21.09 11.73 14.03
CA LEU A 559 -20.45 10.53 14.57
C LEU A 559 -21.23 10.03 15.79
N ASN A 560 -21.33 8.70 15.91
CA ASN A 560 -21.85 7.98 17.06
C ASN A 560 -23.31 8.35 17.41
N LEU A 561 -24.18 8.41 16.41
CA LEU A 561 -25.57 8.83 16.55
C LEU A 561 -26.44 7.67 17.05
N GLY A 562 -27.32 7.95 18.02
CA GLY A 562 -28.20 6.93 18.64
C GLY A 562 -28.18 6.91 20.17
N SER A 563 -28.72 5.84 20.77
CA SER A 563 -29.04 5.75 22.21
C SER A 563 -28.05 4.92 23.06
N THR A 564 -26.76 4.89 22.70
CA THR A 564 -25.83 3.85 23.19
C THR A 564 -24.70 4.29 24.12
N GLY A 565 -24.80 5.44 24.75
CA GLY A 565 -23.86 5.81 25.82
C GLY A 565 -22.48 6.29 25.34
N TYR A 566 -22.28 6.39 24.03
CA TYR A 566 -21.25 7.25 23.41
C TYR A 566 -21.79 8.69 23.30
N GLU A 567 -20.91 9.68 23.40
CA GLU A 567 -21.28 11.08 23.22
C GLU A 567 -21.38 11.38 21.71
N GLN A 568 -22.52 11.92 21.28
CA GLN A 568 -22.78 12.25 19.87
C GLN A 568 -21.92 13.43 19.43
N GLY A 569 -21.28 13.31 18.26
CA GLY A 569 -20.60 14.40 17.59
C GLY A 569 -21.42 14.84 16.39
N ILE A 570 -21.81 16.11 16.30
CA ILE A 570 -22.49 16.66 15.12
C ILE A 570 -21.90 18.03 14.84
N VAL A 571 -21.32 18.20 13.65
CA VAL A 571 -20.92 19.50 13.11
C VAL A 571 -21.90 19.91 12.01
N GLU A 572 -22.46 21.11 12.14
CA GLU A 572 -23.37 21.69 11.13
C GLU A 572 -22.64 22.75 10.32
N SER A 573 -22.96 22.84 9.03
CA SER A 573 -22.52 23.91 8.13
C SER A 573 -23.12 25.27 8.51
N GLU A 574 -22.59 26.34 7.94
CA GLU A 574 -23.26 27.66 7.97
C GLU A 574 -24.24 27.81 6.81
N THR A 575 -23.95 27.19 5.67
CA THR A 575 -24.83 27.11 4.50
C THR A 575 -26.10 26.35 4.83
N VAL A 576 -27.23 26.92 4.44
CA VAL A 576 -28.56 26.27 4.44
C VAL A 576 -28.84 25.84 3.01
N ALA A 577 -29.18 24.57 2.81
CA ALA A 577 -29.43 23.98 1.50
C ALA A 577 -30.60 24.67 0.79
N GLU A 578 -30.35 25.15 -0.43
CA GLU A 578 -31.40 25.58 -1.35
C GLU A 578 -31.84 24.39 -2.20
N LEU A 579 -33.15 24.17 -2.28
CA LEU A 579 -33.69 23.11 -3.13
C LEU A 579 -33.39 23.40 -4.60
N ASN A 580 -33.15 22.33 -5.35
CA ASN A 580 -32.86 22.34 -6.78
C ASN A 580 -31.50 22.98 -7.13
N THR A 581 -30.55 22.88 -6.20
CA THR A 581 -29.16 23.35 -6.34
C THR A 581 -28.21 22.20 -6.01
N TRP A 582 -27.15 22.06 -6.81
CA TRP A 582 -26.08 21.10 -6.54
C TRP A 582 -25.11 21.63 -5.49
N TYR A 583 -24.73 20.77 -4.55
CA TYR A 583 -23.71 21.05 -3.55
C TYR A 583 -22.70 19.92 -3.50
N HIS A 584 -21.44 20.27 -3.23
CA HIS A 584 -20.40 19.33 -2.89
C HIS A 584 -20.12 19.40 -1.39
N ILE A 585 -20.41 18.33 -0.66
CA ILE A 585 -20.37 18.29 0.81
C ILE A 585 -19.28 17.33 1.26
N VAL A 586 -18.44 17.78 2.20
CA VAL A 586 -17.38 16.95 2.78
C VAL A 586 -17.40 17.02 4.30
N GLY A 587 -17.40 15.87 4.95
CA GLY A 587 -17.15 15.73 6.39
C GLY A 587 -15.80 15.07 6.64
N THR A 588 -14.98 15.60 7.55
CA THR A 588 -13.68 15.00 7.92
C THR A 588 -13.56 14.81 9.42
N TYR A 589 -12.88 13.75 9.85
CA TYR A 589 -12.56 13.47 11.24
C TYR A 589 -11.15 12.89 11.38
N ASP A 590 -10.29 13.56 12.14
CA ASP A 590 -8.86 13.23 12.32
C ASP A 590 -8.56 12.56 13.68
N GLY A 591 -9.58 12.04 14.36
CA GLY A 591 -9.45 11.50 15.72
C GLY A 591 -9.59 12.56 16.83
N PHE A 592 -9.48 13.85 16.52
CA PHE A 592 -9.50 14.95 17.51
C PHE A 592 -10.48 16.09 17.18
N GLU A 593 -10.80 16.30 15.90
CA GLU A 593 -11.65 17.39 15.42
C GLU A 593 -12.51 16.91 14.24
N MET A 594 -13.80 17.22 14.29
CA MET A 594 -14.73 17.03 13.18
C MET A 594 -14.86 18.33 12.41
N ARG A 595 -14.84 18.27 11.07
CA ARG A 595 -14.96 19.45 10.20
C ARG A 595 -15.97 19.20 9.08
N ILE A 596 -16.64 20.25 8.64
CA ILE A 596 -17.54 20.22 7.49
C ILE A 596 -17.19 21.31 6.47
N TYR A 597 -17.19 20.91 5.21
CA TYR A 597 -16.91 21.76 4.06
C TYR A 597 -18.11 21.75 3.11
N VAL A 598 -18.44 22.93 2.58
CA VAL A 598 -19.47 23.09 1.56
C VAL A 598 -18.84 23.78 0.36
N ASN A 599 -18.97 23.17 -0.81
CA ASN A 599 -18.37 23.64 -2.05
C ASN A 599 -16.87 23.95 -1.90
N GLY A 600 -16.18 23.12 -1.10
CA GLY A 600 -14.73 23.14 -0.96
C GLY A 600 -14.22 24.08 0.14
N TRP A 601 -15.10 24.85 0.77
CA TRP A 601 -14.73 25.78 1.84
C TRP A 601 -15.04 25.20 3.20
N LEU A 602 -14.08 25.28 4.12
CA LEU A 602 -14.30 24.93 5.53
C LEU A 602 -15.32 25.90 6.12
N GLU A 603 -16.48 25.39 6.54
CA GLU A 603 -17.51 26.22 7.17
C GLU A 603 -17.51 26.12 8.69
N ASN A 604 -17.23 24.93 9.23
CA ASN A 604 -17.26 24.71 10.68
C ASN A 604 -16.36 23.56 11.13
N ALA A 605 -15.89 23.63 12.38
CA ALA A 605 -15.06 22.62 13.02
C ALA A 605 -15.33 22.56 14.53
N ILE A 606 -15.40 21.35 15.10
CA ILE A 606 -15.60 21.13 16.53
C ILE A 606 -14.63 20.07 17.08
N PRO A 607 -14.09 20.23 18.29
CA PRO A 607 -13.28 19.20 18.92
C PRO A 607 -14.14 17.98 19.27
N TYR A 608 -13.67 16.78 18.94
CA TYR A 608 -14.32 15.51 19.22
C TYR A 608 -13.26 14.40 19.31
N SER A 609 -13.28 13.57 20.36
CA SER A 609 -12.20 12.60 20.60
C SER A 609 -12.69 11.22 21.03
N ASN A 610 -13.96 10.94 20.79
CA ASN A 610 -14.51 9.61 21.05
C ASN A 610 -14.25 8.71 19.84
N PRO A 611 -13.91 7.43 20.06
CA PRO A 611 -13.69 6.47 18.97
C PRO A 611 -15.01 6.19 18.22
N ILE A 612 -14.88 5.76 16.97
CA ILE A 612 -16.01 5.37 16.13
C ILE A 612 -16.32 3.87 16.40
N PRO A 613 -17.52 3.50 16.85
CA PRO A 613 -17.90 2.11 17.04
C PRO A 613 -18.14 1.44 15.69
N TYR A 614 -17.97 0.12 15.64
CA TYR A 614 -18.20 -0.68 14.44
C TYR A 614 -18.70 -2.08 14.81
N ASP A 615 -19.49 -2.66 13.91
CA ASP A 615 -19.95 -4.05 13.89
C ASP A 615 -20.41 -4.41 12.47
N ASP A 616 -21.21 -5.47 12.33
CA ASP A 616 -21.70 -6.02 11.07
C ASP A 616 -22.86 -5.24 10.41
N GLY A 617 -23.15 -4.00 10.86
CA GLY A 617 -24.13 -3.13 10.22
C GLY A 617 -23.72 -2.68 8.81
N ASN A 618 -24.64 -2.62 7.85
CA ASN A 618 -24.33 -2.23 6.47
C ASN A 618 -24.02 -0.73 6.33
N LEU A 619 -23.31 -0.38 5.25
CA LEU A 619 -23.25 1.00 4.74
C LEU A 619 -24.48 1.25 3.87
N GLU A 620 -25.11 2.41 4.04
CA GLU A 620 -26.32 2.80 3.30
C GLU A 620 -26.14 4.18 2.66
N ILE A 621 -26.67 4.33 1.43
CA ILE A 621 -26.69 5.60 0.69
C ILE A 621 -28.13 5.97 0.37
N GLY A 622 -28.50 7.22 0.68
CA GLY A 622 -29.81 7.81 0.42
C GLY A 622 -30.93 7.42 1.40
N VAL A 623 -30.58 6.78 2.53
CA VAL A 623 -31.54 6.36 3.56
C VAL A 623 -30.98 6.55 4.96
N HIS A 624 -31.83 6.91 5.93
CA HIS A 624 -31.50 7.01 7.35
C HIS A 624 -32.09 5.85 8.17
N GLY A 625 -31.23 5.21 8.99
CA GLY A 625 -31.61 4.47 10.20
C GLY A 625 -32.83 3.55 10.07
N GLY A 626 -32.74 2.52 9.21
CA GLY A 626 -33.77 1.47 9.12
C GLY A 626 -35.00 1.87 8.30
N TYR A 627 -34.77 2.64 7.22
CA TYR A 627 -35.79 3.12 6.26
C TYR A 627 -36.75 4.18 6.83
N ALA A 628 -36.30 4.95 7.83
CA ALA A 628 -37.13 5.96 8.47
C ALA A 628 -37.23 7.25 7.64
N HIS A 629 -36.16 7.63 6.95
CA HIS A 629 -36.09 8.82 6.09
C HIS A 629 -35.31 8.50 4.81
N LEU A 630 -35.82 8.95 3.67
CA LEU A 630 -35.28 8.70 2.34
C LEU A 630 -35.14 10.03 1.62
N ILE A 631 -34.03 10.21 0.92
CA ILE A 631 -33.78 11.46 0.22
C ILE A 631 -34.62 11.54 -1.07
N ASP A 632 -35.09 12.74 -1.38
CA ASP A 632 -35.66 13.07 -2.70
C ASP A 632 -34.71 14.00 -3.43
N GLY A 633 -33.92 13.44 -4.35
CA GLY A 633 -32.82 14.18 -4.95
C GLY A 633 -31.94 13.35 -5.86
N LEU A 634 -30.91 14.00 -6.41
CA LEU A 634 -29.85 13.32 -7.14
C LEU A 634 -28.58 13.28 -6.28
N MET A 635 -27.82 12.19 -6.39
CA MET A 635 -26.48 12.10 -5.83
C MET A 635 -25.50 11.58 -6.87
N ASP A 636 -24.27 12.05 -6.73
CA ASP A 636 -23.13 11.63 -7.51
C ASP A 636 -21.86 11.67 -6.63
N ASP A 637 -20.77 11.11 -7.14
CA ASP A 637 -19.41 11.34 -6.67
C ASP A 637 -19.19 11.00 -5.19
N VAL A 638 -19.82 9.91 -4.74
CA VAL A 638 -19.72 9.46 -3.35
C VAL A 638 -18.34 8.84 -3.13
N ARG A 639 -17.58 9.36 -2.16
CA ARG A 639 -16.28 8.80 -1.76
C ARG A 639 -16.15 8.68 -0.26
N ILE A 640 -15.44 7.64 0.16
CA ILE A 640 -15.07 7.39 1.55
C ILE A 640 -13.56 7.18 1.60
N TYR A 641 -12.90 7.95 2.45
CA TYR A 641 -11.49 7.76 2.79
C TYR A 641 -11.37 7.36 4.25
N ASP A 642 -10.35 6.57 4.59
CA ASP A 642 -10.05 6.14 5.96
C ASP A 642 -9.31 7.21 6.79
N LYS A 643 -9.01 8.36 6.18
CA LYS A 643 -8.31 9.49 6.80
C LYS A 643 -9.04 10.80 6.59
N ALA A 644 -8.78 11.77 7.48
CA ALA A 644 -9.20 13.14 7.28
C ALA A 644 -8.37 13.80 6.15
N LEU A 645 -9.02 14.14 5.04
CA LEU A 645 -8.38 14.88 3.95
C LEU A 645 -8.05 16.31 4.40
N SER A 646 -6.89 16.80 3.98
CA SER A 646 -6.55 18.22 4.16
C SER A 646 -7.48 19.10 3.30
N HIS A 647 -7.64 20.36 3.71
CA HIS A 647 -8.44 21.32 2.94
C HIS A 647 -7.95 21.46 1.48
N HIS A 648 -6.64 21.41 1.27
CA HIS A 648 -6.05 21.44 -0.07
C HIS A 648 -6.49 20.26 -0.93
N LEU A 649 -6.48 19.04 -0.38
CA LEU A 649 -6.93 17.84 -1.10
C LEU A 649 -8.43 17.91 -1.44
N ILE A 650 -9.25 18.48 -0.55
CA ILE A 650 -10.69 18.69 -0.79
C ILE A 650 -10.92 19.67 -1.96
N LEU A 651 -10.20 20.80 -1.97
CA LEU A 651 -10.28 21.77 -3.07
C LEU A 651 -9.77 21.17 -4.39
N ASN A 652 -8.71 20.36 -4.32
CA ASN A 652 -8.14 19.68 -5.47
C ASN A 652 -9.17 18.72 -6.10
N MET A 653 -9.78 17.84 -5.30
CA MET A 653 -10.83 16.91 -5.75
C MET A 653 -11.98 17.65 -6.46
N MET A 654 -12.45 18.76 -5.90
CA MET A 654 -13.50 19.57 -6.53
C MET A 654 -13.07 20.17 -7.87
N SER A 655 -11.84 20.66 -7.98
CA SER A 655 -11.32 21.27 -9.21
C SER A 655 -11.15 20.29 -10.38
N GLN A 656 -11.19 18.98 -10.11
CA GLN A 656 -11.04 17.92 -11.11
C GLN A 656 -12.36 17.47 -11.73
N ASN A 657 -13.51 17.73 -11.08
CA ASN A 657 -14.79 17.26 -11.57
C ASN A 657 -15.51 18.40 -12.35
N PRO A 658 -15.84 18.20 -13.65
CA PRO A 658 -16.38 19.24 -14.53
C PRO A 658 -17.71 19.83 -14.05
N CYS A 659 -18.41 19.15 -13.16
CA CYS A 659 -19.57 19.67 -12.44
C CYS A 659 -19.31 20.93 -11.60
N TRP A 660 -18.09 21.10 -11.08
CA TRP A 660 -17.78 22.12 -10.06
C TRP A 660 -16.85 23.21 -10.57
N ILE A 661 -16.27 23.03 -11.77
CA ILE A 661 -15.28 23.94 -12.34
C ILE A 661 -15.87 25.34 -12.62
N ASP A 662 -17.14 25.43 -13.03
CA ASP A 662 -17.83 26.69 -13.29
C ASP A 662 -18.21 27.42 -11.98
N MET A 663 -18.44 26.66 -10.90
CA MET A 663 -18.77 27.21 -9.57
C MET A 663 -17.55 27.90 -8.92
N ILE A 664 -16.33 27.46 -9.28
CA ILE A 664 -15.06 28.09 -8.90
C ILE A 664 -14.73 29.26 -9.86
N ALA A 665 -15.13 29.17 -11.13
CA ALA A 665 -14.85 30.18 -12.15
C ALA A 665 -15.69 31.46 -12.02
N ASP A 666 -16.95 31.39 -11.56
CA ASP A 666 -17.85 32.56 -11.45
C ASP A 666 -17.45 33.53 -10.30
N VAL A 667 -16.57 33.09 -9.40
CA VAL A 667 -15.97 33.93 -8.34
C VAL A 667 -14.74 34.70 -8.86
N SER A 668 -14.13 34.24 -9.97
CA SER A 668 -12.88 34.79 -10.51
C SER A 668 -13.02 36.14 -11.25
N GLU A 669 -14.24 36.62 -11.51
CA GLU A 669 -14.48 37.96 -12.09
C GLU A 669 -14.97 39.02 -11.08
N GLU A 670 -15.31 38.65 -9.83
CA GLU A 670 -15.61 39.61 -8.75
C GLU A 670 -14.57 39.62 -7.59
N GLU A 671 -13.69 38.61 -7.45
CA GLU A 671 -12.68 38.54 -6.38
C GLU A 671 -11.27 39.07 -6.75
N ASN A 672 -11.20 40.30 -7.24
CA ASN A 672 -9.96 41.11 -7.13
C ASN A 672 -9.86 41.78 -5.75
N GLY A 673 -10.42 41.14 -4.72
CA GLY A 673 -10.73 41.70 -3.42
C GLY A 673 -10.65 40.65 -2.31
N LEU A 674 -9.43 40.20 -2.04
CA LEU A 674 -9.08 39.27 -0.97
C LEU A 674 -9.71 39.66 0.38
N VAL A 675 -10.62 38.83 0.88
CA VAL A 675 -11.08 38.82 2.27
C VAL A 675 -10.77 37.45 2.88
N THR A 676 -9.67 37.39 3.63
CA THR A 676 -9.44 36.38 4.67
C THR A 676 -9.80 37.02 6.02
N ASP A 677 -10.78 36.51 6.76
CA ASP A 677 -10.96 36.87 8.18
C ASP A 677 -10.20 35.82 9.02
N SER A 678 -8.98 36.05 9.49
CA SER A 678 -8.60 37.00 10.54
C SER A 678 -7.09 37.30 10.45
N PRO A 679 -6.57 38.46 10.90
CA PRO A 679 -5.23 38.93 10.55
C PRO A 679 -4.13 38.06 11.18
N GLY A 680 -3.58 37.15 10.38
CA GLY A 680 -2.41 36.35 10.72
C GLY A 680 -1.20 37.26 10.97
N LEU A 681 -0.56 37.10 12.13
CA LEU A 681 0.78 37.63 12.40
C LEU A 681 1.79 36.60 11.88
N THR A 682 2.40 36.86 10.73
CA THR A 682 3.49 36.03 10.21
C THR A 682 4.84 36.60 10.65
N LEU A 683 5.76 35.71 11.04
CA LEU A 683 7.05 36.06 11.63
C LEU A 683 8.17 35.35 10.87
N TRP A 684 9.07 36.09 10.23
CA TRP A 684 10.19 35.48 9.51
C TRP A 684 11.50 36.27 9.64
N PRO A 685 12.66 35.60 9.86
CA PRO A 685 12.80 34.17 10.15
C PRO A 685 12.41 33.84 11.61
N SER A 686 11.99 32.60 11.87
CA SER A 686 11.94 32.01 13.21
C SER A 686 12.39 30.54 13.16
N PRO A 687 13.44 30.12 13.89
CA PRO A 687 14.26 30.88 14.82
C PRO A 687 15.08 32.00 14.17
N THR A 688 15.33 33.09 14.89
CA THR A 688 16.16 34.21 14.40
C THR A 688 17.37 34.46 15.30
N SER A 689 18.52 34.77 14.69
CA SER A 689 19.72 35.32 15.34
C SER A 689 19.95 36.80 15.01
N GLY A 690 19.04 37.40 14.23
CA GLY A 690 19.09 38.76 13.69
C GLY A 690 17.71 39.44 13.66
N PRO A 691 17.50 40.49 12.85
CA PRO A 691 16.19 41.13 12.73
C PRO A 691 15.16 40.15 12.13
N ALA A 692 14.00 40.03 12.77
CA ALA A 692 12.84 39.34 12.23
C ALA A 692 11.79 40.34 11.75
N THR A 693 11.10 40.00 10.68
CA THR A 693 9.99 40.76 10.11
C THR A 693 8.69 40.20 10.62
N ILE A 694 7.83 41.09 11.08
CA ILE A 694 6.48 40.82 11.56
C ILE A 694 5.52 41.42 10.54
N SER A 695 4.73 40.58 9.89
CA SER A 695 3.79 41.00 8.85
C SER A 695 2.36 40.78 9.30
N PHE A 696 1.49 41.75 9.02
CA PHE A 696 0.06 41.70 9.29
C PHE A 696 -0.70 42.61 8.32
N ALA A 697 -1.99 42.34 8.11
CA ALA A 697 -2.85 43.17 7.28
C ALA A 697 -3.98 43.80 8.10
N LEU A 698 -4.37 45.02 7.74
CA LEU A 698 -5.52 45.72 8.32
C LEU A 698 -6.58 45.94 7.23
N ASN A 699 -7.82 45.52 7.48
CA ASN A 699 -8.95 45.68 6.55
C ASN A 699 -9.55 47.10 6.55
N LYS A 700 -9.21 47.93 7.54
CA LYS A 700 -9.60 49.34 7.65
C LYS A 700 -8.53 50.11 8.44
N VAL A 701 -8.68 51.43 8.51
CA VAL A 701 -7.85 52.24 9.41
C VAL A 701 -8.16 51.85 10.86
N SER A 702 -7.13 51.44 11.61
CA SER A 702 -7.29 50.89 12.96
C SER A 702 -6.18 51.39 13.90
N GLU A 703 -6.51 51.59 15.17
CA GLU A 703 -5.54 51.86 16.24
C GLU A 703 -4.92 50.53 16.71
N ILE A 704 -3.59 50.40 16.58
CA ILE A 704 -2.86 49.15 16.82
C ILE A 704 -1.87 49.29 17.98
N GLU A 705 -1.86 48.32 18.90
CA GLU A 705 -0.78 48.06 19.86
C GLU A 705 -0.10 46.71 19.54
N LEU A 706 1.12 46.75 19.02
CA LEU A 706 1.95 45.58 18.70
C LEU A 706 3.16 45.53 19.64
N SER A 707 3.27 44.47 20.43
CA SER A 707 4.31 44.35 21.46
C SER A 707 4.85 42.92 21.61
N ILE A 708 6.09 42.81 22.10
CA ILE A 708 6.77 41.55 22.42
C ILE A 708 6.65 41.25 23.93
N TYR A 709 6.43 39.99 24.28
CA TYR A 709 6.29 39.47 25.64
C TYR A 709 7.25 38.29 25.88
N ASP A 710 7.73 38.15 27.12
CA ASP A 710 8.48 36.95 27.55
C ASP A 710 7.54 35.79 27.93
N ILE A 711 8.11 34.60 28.20
CA ILE A 711 7.37 33.38 28.53
C ILE A 711 6.50 33.48 29.80
N VAL A 712 6.76 34.45 30.68
CA VAL A 712 5.93 34.69 31.88
C VAL A 712 4.88 35.78 31.66
N GLY A 713 4.70 36.22 30.41
CA GLY A 713 3.70 37.19 30.00
C GLY A 713 4.08 38.65 30.30
N ARG A 714 5.34 38.94 30.61
CA ARG A 714 5.80 40.33 30.84
C ARG A 714 6.11 40.99 29.50
N LYS A 715 5.56 42.18 29.28
CA LYS A 715 5.84 43.01 28.09
C LYS A 715 7.30 43.48 28.11
N VAL A 716 8.06 43.19 27.05
CA VAL A 716 9.50 43.50 26.94
C VAL A 716 9.83 44.56 25.90
N ARG A 717 8.99 44.75 24.87
CA ARG A 717 9.18 45.76 23.83
C ARG A 717 7.83 46.16 23.20
N ASP A 718 7.63 47.45 22.95
CA ASP A 718 6.59 47.95 22.06
C ASP A 718 7.18 48.22 20.68
N LEU A 719 6.50 47.77 19.64
CA LEU A 719 6.92 47.88 18.24
C LEU A 719 6.08 48.90 17.47
N VAL A 720 4.76 48.87 17.65
CA VAL A 720 3.83 49.86 17.10
C VAL A 720 2.81 50.22 18.17
N ASN A 721 2.52 51.51 18.30
CA ASN A 721 1.43 52.01 19.13
C ASN A 721 0.86 53.28 18.46
N GLY A 722 -0.25 53.13 17.74
CA GLY A 722 -0.91 54.22 17.02
C GLY A 722 -1.79 53.75 15.87
N GLU A 723 -2.38 54.72 15.15
CA GLU A 723 -3.30 54.49 14.04
C GLU A 723 -2.53 54.17 12.75
N LEU A 724 -2.89 53.06 12.09
CA LEU A 724 -2.31 52.64 10.81
C LEU A 724 -3.40 52.57 9.73
N PRO A 725 -3.09 52.95 8.48
CA PRO A 725 -4.03 52.84 7.37
C PRO A 725 -4.32 51.38 7.01
N ALA A 726 -5.43 51.14 6.31
CA ALA A 726 -5.74 49.83 5.73
C ALA A 726 -4.63 49.37 4.77
N GLY A 727 -4.37 48.06 4.70
CA GLY A 727 -3.35 47.43 3.88
C GLY A 727 -2.34 46.58 4.68
N SER A 728 -1.33 46.05 3.98
CA SER A 728 -0.28 45.20 4.57
C SER A 728 0.82 46.04 5.22
N HIS A 729 1.26 45.62 6.41
CA HIS A 729 2.29 46.29 7.20
C HIS A 729 3.40 45.31 7.58
N ASN A 730 4.64 45.77 7.49
CA ASN A 730 5.82 45.03 7.90
C ASN A 730 6.57 45.81 8.98
N VAL A 731 6.80 45.18 10.13
CA VAL A 731 7.49 45.76 11.28
C VAL A 731 8.67 44.88 11.65
N SER A 732 9.87 45.45 11.75
CA SER A 732 11.07 44.70 12.11
C SER A 732 11.33 44.73 13.61
N TRP A 733 11.69 43.58 14.19
CA TRP A 733 12.19 43.46 15.56
C TRP A 733 13.61 42.86 15.57
N ASP A 734 14.51 43.52 16.27
CA ASP A 734 15.95 43.21 16.30
C ASP A 734 16.40 42.35 17.49
N GLY A 735 15.46 41.74 18.21
CA GLY A 735 15.75 40.91 19.39
C GLY A 735 16.11 41.70 20.66
N ARG A 736 15.80 43.01 20.73
CA ARG A 736 16.09 43.86 21.90
C ARG A 736 14.85 44.29 22.67
N ALA A 737 15.05 44.58 23.97
CA ALA A 737 14.04 45.12 24.86
C ALA A 737 13.83 46.64 24.67
N HIS A 738 12.84 47.23 25.35
CA HIS A 738 12.55 48.67 25.26
C HIS A 738 13.75 49.58 25.62
N ASP A 739 14.58 49.16 26.58
CA ASP A 739 15.79 49.87 27.03
C ASP A 739 17.03 49.67 26.13
N GLY A 740 16.88 48.94 25.01
CA GLY A 740 17.96 48.65 24.05
C GLY A 740 18.86 47.48 24.44
N ARG A 741 18.62 46.85 25.60
CA ARG A 741 19.34 45.65 26.03
C ARG A 741 18.97 44.46 25.13
N ARG A 742 19.97 43.67 24.74
CA ARG A 742 19.74 42.41 24.02
C ARG A 742 19.04 41.42 24.95
N LEU A 743 17.98 40.79 24.45
CA LEU A 743 17.24 39.78 25.19
C LEU A 743 18.01 38.44 25.17
N SER A 744 17.77 37.60 26.19
CA SER A 744 18.38 36.28 26.28
C SER A 744 17.83 35.36 25.19
N GLN A 745 18.61 34.36 24.78
CA GLN A 745 18.09 33.29 23.92
C GLN A 745 16.89 32.63 24.59
N GLY A 746 15.85 32.33 23.81
CA GLY A 746 14.62 31.75 24.34
C GLY A 746 13.38 32.10 23.51
N ILE A 747 12.23 31.68 24.03
CA ILE A 747 10.93 31.88 23.39
C ILE A 747 10.36 33.24 23.81
N TYR A 748 9.84 33.98 22.84
CA TYR A 748 9.10 35.22 23.04
C TYR A 748 7.79 35.15 22.25
N PHE A 749 6.82 35.98 22.63
CA PHE A 749 5.52 36.07 21.97
C PHE A 749 5.28 37.48 21.44
N VAL A 750 4.88 37.58 20.18
CA VAL A 750 4.41 38.81 19.56
C VAL A 750 2.90 38.84 19.73
N ARG A 751 2.36 39.93 20.28
CA ARG A 751 0.92 40.12 20.44
C ARG A 751 0.49 41.45 19.83
N MET A 752 -0.55 41.40 19.02
CA MET A 752 -1.21 42.55 18.43
C MET A 752 -2.59 42.73 19.07
N ARG A 753 -2.90 43.96 19.46
CA ARG A 753 -4.24 44.40 19.84
C ARG A 753 -4.71 45.48 18.87
N SER A 754 -5.95 45.35 18.44
CA SER A 754 -6.67 46.35 17.65
C SER A 754 -8.09 46.48 18.20
N ASP A 755 -8.97 47.14 17.47
CA ASP A 755 -10.41 47.17 17.67
C ASP A 755 -11.14 45.84 17.32
N GLN A 756 -10.37 44.75 17.16
CA GLN A 756 -10.75 43.37 16.79
C GLN A 756 -10.00 42.33 17.69
N PRO A 757 -10.20 40.99 17.53
CA PRO A 757 -9.61 39.97 18.41
C PRO A 757 -8.07 40.02 18.53
N ILE A 758 -7.56 39.58 19.67
CA ILE A 758 -6.12 39.60 19.99
C ILE A 758 -5.39 38.52 19.19
N ALA A 759 -4.46 38.90 18.31
CA ALA A 759 -3.59 37.96 17.62
C ALA A 759 -2.27 37.77 18.41
N THR A 760 -1.81 36.52 18.55
CA THR A 760 -0.53 36.20 19.23
C THR A 760 0.24 35.15 18.40
N SER A 761 1.54 35.36 18.19
CA SER A 761 2.41 34.41 17.47
C SER A 761 3.77 34.24 18.18
N LYS A 762 4.38 33.06 18.04
CA LYS A 762 5.61 32.65 18.76
C LYS A 762 6.85 32.98 17.92
N ILE A 763 7.90 33.49 18.57
CA ILE A 763 9.22 33.68 17.95
C ILE A 763 10.33 33.11 18.84
N VAL A 764 11.27 32.38 18.22
CA VAL A 764 12.45 31.83 18.91
C VAL A 764 13.67 32.71 18.62
N LEU A 765 14.27 33.30 19.66
CA LEU A 765 15.50 34.10 19.57
C LEU A 765 16.73 33.24 19.92
N ARG A 766 17.70 33.18 19.00
CA ARG A 766 18.99 32.49 19.13
C ARG A 766 20.17 33.45 19.29
#